data_AF-A0A954KWU0-F1
#
_entry.id   AF-A0A954KWU0-F1
#
_cell.length_a   1.000
_cell.length_b   1.000
_cell.length_c   1.000
_cell.angle_alpha   90.00
_cell.angle_beta   90.00
_cell.angle_gamma   90.00
#
_symmetry.space_group_name_H-M   'P 1'
#
loop_
_entity.id
_entity.type
_entity.pdbx_description
1 polymer ?
#
loop_
_entity_poly.entity_id
_entity_poly.type
_entity_poly.pdbx_seq_one_letter_code
_entity_poly.pdbx_strand_id
1 'polypeptide(L)'
;MASIAAFLNAKSQDIELLSPKEGYEPDVDRGKVAFERRGCMACHSHNDEEFAGIKQDFGPELSRVHEKIKPGPEGFNWLYTWIKEPTRHHARTKMPDLKLVPEGEGDGYVDPAADIAAFLLDGGPAQFPELAQPQPYIGVVVAAEFTEEDAKKAGMSAKEFAGVYVTEVLAGSPASRTDQGPLQAGDVITKFNSVGVKSREHLQELETTAPVGDEVTLTVVRNGVSGSYKLAVSTPLDDLVRYYLRKSVSQSTMDRILTERRFLVPDSAYESEDAMKSIVKGDEIELVAATVDEEVSPEVWAERKLQYVGRRTITRYGCYACHDIPQFEGARPIGAGLNDWGRKDTSKLAFEHITEFLHHHGEPDGSSTMERAERAMNDRLKGIDVAEEDLSAAFFVESIEHHGRPGFIWQKLRQPRSYDYRKTETKGWDERLLMPKFNLKDDEIEAIATFVLGLVADPPTPEYQFRPEGPEKDIIEGKQLLAKYNCTGCHMLDVPQVELALDPGGLNAWEIADVDQPAVDRLWKMRPIQEARTGKTTEDGTPIFKFRAHLQQEDRDFGEFSYLIWDTYRVDDDGTLLAPNSTLAVETPQIIAEHPAVGGEWTSWLIPRLVEEAPGVTNLNTAWQATAPNLYREGTKVQTPWLYQFLKNPEQLRYTTVLRMPRFNMDDDEAQTLANYFAAVDGVPYPYQRIEPQLPEVQEMKSLVYEAKHPSAEVDYLTASWRTLNLAGKCANCHAVGGNVVTGTDPSKTTKAPNLNRVEKRLRPEWVDIW
;
A
#
# COMPACT_ATOMS: atom_id res chain seq x y z
N MET A 1 8.48 23.79 12.46
CA MET A 1 8.81 25.03 11.71
C MET A 1 10.31 25.33 11.72
N ALA A 2 10.96 25.49 12.89
CA ALA A 2 12.41 25.76 12.96
C ALA A 2 13.28 24.77 12.15
N SER A 3 13.00 23.46 12.25
CA SER A 3 13.71 22.42 11.48
C SER A 3 13.51 22.55 9.97
N ILE A 4 12.30 22.92 9.51
CA ILE A 4 12.03 23.17 8.08
C ILE A 4 12.87 24.37 7.61
N ALA A 5 12.87 25.47 8.35
CA ALA A 5 13.66 26.65 8.02
C ALA A 5 15.17 26.33 7.98
N ALA A 6 15.68 25.59 8.96
CA ALA A 6 17.07 25.14 9.00
C ALA A 6 17.43 24.30 7.76
N PHE A 7 16.59 23.34 7.39
CA PHE A 7 16.79 22.53 6.18
C PHE A 7 16.76 23.39 4.91
N LEU A 8 15.73 24.23 4.74
CA LEU A 8 15.59 25.07 3.54
C LEU A 8 16.74 26.06 3.39
N ASN A 9 17.21 26.67 4.49
CA ASN A 9 18.38 27.53 4.47
C ASN A 9 19.63 26.74 4.08
N ALA A 10 19.85 25.58 4.68
CA ALA A 10 21.02 24.74 4.41
C ALA A 10 21.07 24.19 2.97
N LYS A 11 19.91 23.96 2.33
CA LYS A 11 19.82 23.44 0.96
C LYS A 11 19.46 24.51 -0.07
N SER A 12 19.42 25.78 0.31
CA SER A 12 19.19 26.88 -0.62
C SER A 12 20.34 26.98 -1.63
N GLN A 13 20.02 27.40 -2.86
CA GLN A 13 21.03 27.62 -3.89
C GLN A 13 21.63 29.01 -3.75
N ASP A 14 22.95 29.11 -3.92
CA ASP A 14 23.60 30.40 -4.03
C ASP A 14 23.18 31.12 -5.31
N ILE A 15 22.97 32.42 -5.18
CA ILE A 15 22.63 33.31 -6.29
C ILE A 15 23.70 34.39 -6.40
N GLU A 16 24.18 34.62 -7.62
CA GLU A 16 25.03 35.76 -7.91
C GLU A 16 24.19 37.05 -7.81
N LEU A 17 24.38 37.80 -6.73
CA LEU A 17 23.71 39.09 -6.53
C LEU A 17 24.42 40.19 -7.32
N LEU A 18 23.63 41.04 -7.98
CA LEU A 18 24.10 42.28 -8.57
C LEU A 18 24.31 43.33 -7.48
N SER A 19 25.22 44.26 -7.74
CA SER A 19 25.39 45.47 -6.94
C SER A 19 25.30 46.72 -7.83
N PRO A 20 25.01 47.89 -7.23
CA PRO A 20 25.18 49.17 -7.92
C PRO A 20 26.64 49.42 -8.30
N LYS A 21 26.86 50.40 -9.17
CA LYS A 21 28.21 50.87 -9.51
C LYS A 21 28.96 51.26 -8.24
N GLU A 22 30.24 50.89 -8.16
CA GLU A 22 31.10 51.23 -7.02
C GLU A 22 31.12 52.75 -6.77
N GLY A 23 30.91 53.14 -5.51
CA GLY A 23 30.83 54.54 -5.08
C GLY A 23 29.48 55.23 -5.32
N TYR A 24 28.46 54.53 -5.83
CA TYR A 24 27.10 55.07 -5.91
C TYR A 24 26.41 55.05 -4.54
N GLU A 25 25.86 56.18 -4.13
CA GLU A 25 25.07 56.33 -2.89
C GLU A 25 23.57 56.37 -3.23
N PRO A 26 22.80 55.31 -2.89
CA PRO A 26 21.36 55.27 -3.12
C PRO A 26 20.59 56.35 -2.35
N ASP A 27 19.54 56.91 -2.95
CA ASP A 27 18.74 57.99 -2.39
C ASP A 27 17.28 57.57 -2.21
N VAL A 28 16.80 57.66 -0.96
CA VAL A 28 15.45 57.24 -0.54
C VAL A 28 14.36 58.09 -1.20
N ASP A 29 14.55 59.41 -1.27
CA ASP A 29 13.55 60.33 -1.84
C ASP A 29 13.42 60.12 -3.35
N ARG A 30 14.54 59.94 -4.05
CA ARG A 30 14.53 59.56 -5.48
C ARG A 30 13.92 58.18 -5.69
N GLY A 31 14.18 57.25 -4.77
CA GLY A 31 13.64 55.90 -4.78
C GLY A 31 12.13 55.89 -4.70
N LYS A 32 11.56 56.69 -3.80
CA LYS A 32 10.12 56.89 -3.65
C LYS A 32 9.47 57.38 -4.95
N VAL A 33 10.06 58.42 -5.57
CA VAL A 33 9.58 58.96 -6.85
C VAL A 33 9.70 57.93 -7.98
N ALA A 34 10.79 57.16 -8.01
CA ALA A 34 10.98 56.11 -9.01
C ALA A 34 9.99 54.95 -8.81
N PHE A 35 9.68 54.56 -7.57
CA PHE A 35 8.69 53.52 -7.25
C PHE A 35 7.30 53.87 -7.78
N GLU A 36 6.88 55.13 -7.61
CA GLU A 36 5.62 55.65 -8.16
C GLU A 36 5.63 55.66 -9.70
N ARG A 37 6.68 56.25 -10.30
CA ARG A 37 6.68 56.56 -11.74
C ARG A 37 7.08 55.40 -12.64
N ARG A 38 7.85 54.42 -12.13
CA ARG A 38 8.35 53.28 -12.92
C ARG A 38 7.42 52.07 -12.90
N GLY A 39 6.20 52.23 -12.38
CA GLY A 39 5.11 51.26 -12.52
C GLY A 39 4.99 50.22 -11.40
N CYS A 40 5.76 50.34 -10.31
CA CYS A 40 5.66 49.41 -9.17
C CYS A 40 4.24 49.43 -8.55
N MET A 41 3.63 50.61 -8.50
CA MET A 41 2.27 50.82 -7.96
C MET A 41 1.13 50.28 -8.83
N ALA A 42 1.41 49.75 -10.02
CA ALA A 42 0.40 49.09 -10.84
C ALA A 42 0.06 47.68 -10.30
N CYS A 43 0.98 47.08 -9.55
CA CYS A 43 0.82 45.74 -8.98
C CYS A 43 0.93 45.74 -7.45
N HIS A 44 1.78 46.58 -6.87
CA HIS A 44 2.06 46.62 -5.44
C HIS A 44 1.36 47.78 -4.74
N SER A 45 1.03 47.57 -3.47
CA SER A 45 0.59 48.61 -2.54
C SER A 45 1.72 48.97 -1.55
N HIS A 46 1.68 50.20 -1.01
CA HIS A 46 2.57 50.72 0.02
C HIS A 46 1.84 51.77 0.87
N ASN A 47 2.12 51.81 2.17
CA ASN A 47 1.40 52.55 3.22
C ASN A 47 1.97 53.95 3.47
N ASP A 48 2.76 54.46 2.52
CA ASP A 48 3.26 55.83 2.60
C ASP A 48 2.10 56.81 2.42
N GLU A 49 2.11 57.92 3.17
CA GLU A 49 1.04 58.93 3.11
C GLU A 49 0.83 59.48 1.69
N GLU A 50 1.89 59.61 0.89
CA GLU A 50 1.81 60.09 -0.50
C GLU A 50 1.12 59.09 -1.45
N PHE A 51 1.01 57.82 -1.03
CA PHE A 51 0.39 56.74 -1.80
C PHE A 51 -1.02 56.39 -1.30
N ALA A 52 -1.56 57.17 -0.36
CA ALA A 52 -2.84 56.91 0.27
C ALA A 52 -3.98 56.75 -0.75
N GLY A 53 -4.66 55.61 -0.70
CA GLY A 53 -5.81 55.29 -1.56
C GLY A 53 -5.51 54.33 -2.71
N ILE A 54 -4.24 54.00 -2.99
CA ILE A 54 -3.87 53.00 -4.00
C ILE A 54 -3.87 51.60 -3.37
N LYS A 55 -4.75 50.72 -3.86
CA LYS A 55 -5.01 49.38 -3.30
C LYS A 55 -4.86 48.28 -4.35
N GLN A 56 -3.66 48.15 -4.93
CA GLN A 56 -3.36 47.01 -5.81
C GLN A 56 -3.04 45.77 -4.97
N ASP A 57 -3.57 44.62 -5.40
CA ASP A 57 -3.47 43.32 -4.73
C ASP A 57 -2.89 42.22 -5.63
N PHE A 58 -2.45 42.56 -6.85
CA PHE A 58 -1.80 41.62 -7.75
C PHE A 58 -0.41 41.19 -7.23
N GLY A 59 0.36 42.15 -6.72
CA GLY A 59 1.63 41.92 -6.02
C GLY A 59 1.46 42.06 -4.49
N PRO A 60 2.42 41.57 -3.69
CA PRO A 60 2.41 41.76 -2.25
C PRO A 60 2.48 43.24 -1.85
N GLU A 61 1.88 43.57 -0.71
CA GLU A 61 2.05 44.86 -0.02
C GLU A 61 3.49 44.98 0.49
N LEU A 62 4.17 46.09 0.19
CA LEU A 62 5.62 46.22 0.34
C LEU A 62 6.08 47.07 1.53
N SER A 63 5.17 47.67 2.30
CA SER A 63 5.55 48.59 3.38
C SER A 63 6.45 47.99 4.44
N ARG A 64 6.35 46.68 4.68
CA ARG A 64 7.13 45.96 5.69
C ARG A 64 8.14 45.01 5.05
N VAL A 65 8.55 45.26 3.81
CA VAL A 65 9.56 44.43 3.14
C VAL A 65 10.92 44.57 3.84
N HIS A 66 11.26 45.76 4.34
CA HIS A 66 12.46 46.01 5.16
C HIS A 66 12.59 45.07 6.36
N GLU A 67 11.46 44.64 6.93
CA GLU A 67 11.48 43.73 8.06
C GLU A 67 11.90 42.31 7.69
N LYS A 68 11.74 41.90 6.42
CA LYS A 68 11.95 40.51 5.97
C LYS A 68 13.30 40.30 5.29
N ILE A 69 13.94 41.38 4.85
CA ILE A 69 15.21 41.34 4.12
C ILE A 69 16.37 41.42 5.13
N LYS A 70 17.45 40.68 4.85
CA LYS A 70 18.64 40.68 5.70
C LYS A 70 19.19 42.11 5.87
N PRO A 71 19.71 42.48 7.04
CA PRO A 71 20.37 43.77 7.22
C PRO A 71 21.69 43.85 6.44
N GLY A 72 22.07 45.06 6.02
CA GLY A 72 23.36 45.33 5.41
C GLY A 72 23.44 45.06 3.89
N PRO A 73 24.66 45.03 3.32
CA PRO A 73 24.87 44.95 1.87
C PRO A 73 24.29 43.71 1.21
N GLU A 74 24.24 42.57 1.92
CA GLU A 74 23.69 41.32 1.38
C GLU A 74 22.20 41.45 1.06
N GLY A 75 21.39 41.96 2.00
CA GLY A 75 19.97 42.14 1.76
C GLY A 75 19.66 43.29 0.81
N PHE A 76 20.45 44.37 0.85
CA PHE A 76 20.35 45.44 -0.13
C PHE A 76 20.57 44.91 -1.56
N ASN A 77 21.67 44.19 -1.78
CA ASN A 77 22.00 43.62 -3.09
C ASN A 77 20.95 42.57 -3.51
N TRP A 78 20.38 41.82 -2.56
CA TRP A 78 19.27 40.90 -2.84
C TRP A 78 18.07 41.63 -3.44
N LEU A 79 17.61 42.71 -2.78
CA LEU A 79 16.44 43.47 -3.22
C LEU A 79 16.72 44.25 -4.51
N TYR A 80 17.88 44.87 -4.62
CA TYR A 80 18.33 45.53 -5.84
C TYR A 80 18.34 44.55 -7.03
N THR A 81 18.87 43.34 -6.83
CA THR A 81 18.87 42.29 -7.86
C THR A 81 17.45 41.88 -8.25
N TRP A 82 16.54 41.73 -7.26
CA TRP A 82 15.14 41.40 -7.53
C TRP A 82 14.44 42.46 -8.36
N ILE A 83 14.65 43.74 -8.05
CA ILE A 83 14.03 44.86 -8.76
C ILE A 83 14.62 45.00 -10.17
N LYS A 84 15.93 44.79 -10.33
CA LYS A 84 16.65 44.98 -11.59
C LYS A 84 16.49 43.80 -12.56
N GLU A 85 16.55 42.57 -12.06
CA GLU A 85 16.53 41.35 -12.85
C GLU A 85 15.79 40.22 -12.09
N PRO A 86 14.45 40.29 -11.95
CA PRO A 86 13.69 39.38 -11.10
C PRO A 86 13.80 37.90 -11.53
N THR A 87 13.98 37.64 -12.83
CA THR A 87 14.16 36.28 -13.38
C THR A 87 15.44 35.61 -12.91
N ARG A 88 16.42 36.36 -12.42
CA ARG A 88 17.66 35.83 -11.82
C ARG A 88 17.39 35.09 -10.52
N HIS A 89 16.43 35.58 -9.71
CA HIS A 89 15.99 34.90 -8.50
C HIS A 89 15.06 33.73 -8.79
N HIS A 90 14.15 33.90 -9.76
CA HIS A 90 13.23 32.83 -10.13
C HIS A 90 12.77 32.96 -11.59
N ALA A 91 13.15 32.00 -12.44
CA ALA A 91 12.91 32.05 -13.88
C ALA A 91 11.43 32.17 -14.28
N ARG A 92 10.50 31.69 -13.44
CA ARG A 92 9.04 31.78 -13.67
C ARG A 92 8.35 32.87 -12.83
N THR A 93 9.11 33.84 -12.32
CA THR A 93 8.52 34.96 -11.55
C THR A 93 7.49 35.73 -12.38
N LYS A 94 6.43 36.20 -11.73
CA LYS A 94 5.44 37.10 -12.35
C LYS A 94 5.88 38.56 -12.33
N MET A 95 6.90 38.91 -11.52
CA MET A 95 7.46 40.26 -11.49
C MET A 95 8.13 40.53 -12.85
N PRO A 96 7.65 41.51 -13.63
CA PRO A 96 8.25 41.81 -14.91
C PRO A 96 9.61 42.50 -14.71
N ASP A 97 10.51 42.33 -15.69
CA ASP A 97 11.68 43.18 -15.80
C ASP A 97 11.24 44.58 -16.29
N LEU A 98 11.28 45.55 -15.38
CA LEU A 98 10.89 46.95 -15.64
C LEU A 98 11.96 47.75 -16.39
N LYS A 99 13.07 47.12 -16.80
CA LYS A 99 14.17 47.73 -17.56
C LYS A 99 14.71 48.99 -16.89
N LEU A 100 14.92 48.91 -15.57
CA LEU A 100 15.51 49.98 -14.76
C LEU A 100 17.02 50.10 -15.04
N VAL A 101 17.35 50.69 -16.18
CA VAL A 101 18.73 50.97 -16.58
C VAL A 101 19.21 52.24 -15.87
N PRO A 102 20.45 52.30 -15.36
CA PRO A 102 21.00 53.55 -14.84
C PRO A 102 21.06 54.64 -15.90
N GLU A 103 20.81 55.88 -15.48
CA GLU A 103 20.68 57.05 -16.34
C GLU A 103 21.75 58.11 -15.98
N GLY A 104 22.25 58.86 -16.96
CA GLY A 104 23.22 59.94 -16.75
C GLY A 104 24.70 59.50 -16.65
N GLU A 105 25.59 60.48 -16.51
CA GLU A 105 27.05 60.29 -16.42
C GLU A 105 27.67 61.22 -15.36
N GLY A 106 28.85 60.86 -14.83
CA GLY A 106 29.56 61.65 -13.82
C GLY A 106 28.73 61.90 -12.56
N ASP A 107 28.65 63.16 -12.14
CA ASP A 107 27.86 63.60 -10.96
C ASP A 107 26.34 63.51 -11.18
N GLY A 108 25.89 63.28 -12.42
CA GLY A 108 24.47 63.12 -12.78
C GLY A 108 24.03 61.66 -12.97
N TYR A 109 24.86 60.69 -12.61
CA TYR A 109 24.52 59.27 -12.70
C TYR A 109 23.49 58.87 -11.62
N VAL A 110 22.41 58.22 -12.01
CA VAL A 110 21.33 57.75 -11.13
C VAL A 110 20.99 56.30 -11.45
N ASP A 111 20.92 55.46 -10.42
CA ASP A 111 20.48 54.06 -10.54
C ASP A 111 19.09 53.91 -9.89
N PRO A 112 18.00 53.91 -10.68
CA PRO A 112 16.65 53.87 -10.14
C PRO A 112 16.34 52.56 -9.41
N ALA A 113 16.99 51.44 -9.76
CA ALA A 113 16.79 50.19 -9.03
C ALA A 113 17.41 50.25 -7.63
N ALA A 114 18.59 50.88 -7.51
CA ALA A 114 19.27 51.06 -6.23
C ALA A 114 18.52 52.05 -5.32
N ASP A 115 18.03 53.15 -5.90
CA ASP A 115 17.24 54.15 -5.17
C ASP A 115 15.91 53.54 -4.66
N ILE A 116 15.18 52.78 -5.49
CA ILE A 116 13.95 52.07 -5.06
C ILE A 116 14.26 51.06 -3.94
N ALA A 117 15.36 50.31 -4.06
CA ALA A 117 15.76 49.37 -3.01
C ALA A 117 16.04 50.10 -1.68
N ALA A 118 16.67 51.27 -1.72
CA ALA A 118 16.89 52.10 -0.54
C ALA A 118 15.57 52.57 0.09
N PHE A 119 14.64 53.07 -0.74
CA PHE A 119 13.31 53.48 -0.27
C PHE A 119 12.55 52.34 0.43
N LEU A 120 12.53 51.15 -0.18
CA LEU A 120 11.83 49.99 0.39
C LEU A 120 12.50 49.45 1.68
N LEU A 121 13.77 49.77 1.90
CA LEU A 121 14.55 49.34 3.07
C LEU A 121 14.65 50.41 4.18
N ASP A 122 14.13 51.62 3.96
CA ASP A 122 14.29 52.78 4.84
C ASP A 122 13.72 52.56 6.27
N GLY A 123 12.69 51.71 6.40
CA GLY A 123 12.10 51.36 7.70
C GLY A 123 13.02 50.55 8.63
N GLY A 124 14.17 50.08 8.15
CA GLY A 124 15.16 49.33 8.91
C GLY A 124 14.80 47.86 9.15
N PRO A 125 15.77 46.99 9.44
CA PRO A 125 15.50 45.57 9.64
C PRO A 125 14.70 45.31 10.93
N ALA A 126 13.76 44.36 10.89
CA ALA A 126 13.12 43.88 12.11
C ALA A 126 14.10 43.03 12.93
N GLN A 127 14.02 43.16 14.26
CA GLN A 127 14.68 42.22 15.16
C GLN A 127 13.73 41.05 15.43
N PHE A 128 14.06 39.89 14.88
CA PHE A 128 13.38 38.66 15.22
C PHE A 128 14.03 38.05 16.46
N PRO A 129 13.23 37.50 17.40
CA PRO A 129 13.80 36.76 18.51
C PRO A 129 14.63 35.60 17.98
N GLU A 130 15.81 35.39 18.55
CA GLU A 130 16.59 34.18 18.29
C GLU A 130 15.72 32.95 18.54
N LEU A 131 15.87 31.95 17.68
CA LEU A 131 15.18 30.68 17.88
C LEU A 131 15.65 30.10 19.21
N ALA A 132 14.74 30.03 20.19
CA ALA A 132 15.03 29.45 21.48
C ALA A 132 15.56 28.03 21.28
N GLN A 133 16.76 27.76 21.78
CA GLN A 133 17.31 26.41 21.78
C GLN A 133 16.37 25.49 22.58
N PRO A 134 16.10 24.27 22.08
CA PRO A 134 15.22 23.34 22.77
C PRO A 134 15.79 23.04 24.15
N GLN A 135 15.03 23.43 25.18
CA GLN A 135 15.45 23.28 26.57
C GLN A 135 15.33 21.82 27.01
N PRO A 136 16.15 21.38 27.99
CA PRO A 136 15.97 20.09 28.63
C PRO A 136 14.57 19.97 29.22
N TYR A 137 13.96 18.80 29.06
CA TYR A 137 12.61 18.50 29.56
C TYR A 137 12.43 17.00 29.84
N ILE A 138 11.34 16.66 30.51
CA ILE A 138 10.93 15.26 30.74
C ILE A 138 9.80 14.77 29.83
N GLY A 139 9.12 15.68 29.10
CA GLY A 139 8.08 15.29 28.15
C GLY A 139 6.64 15.26 28.62
N VAL A 140 6.29 16.05 29.63
CA VAL A 140 4.91 16.18 30.13
C VAL A 140 4.34 17.56 29.79
N VAL A 141 3.03 17.60 29.51
CA VAL A 141 2.24 18.82 29.56
C VAL A 141 1.53 18.83 30.90
N VAL A 142 1.66 19.94 31.62
CA VAL A 142 1.04 20.13 32.93
C VAL A 142 -0.01 21.22 32.90
N ALA A 143 -0.98 21.13 33.79
CA ALA A 143 -1.99 22.16 34.00
C ALA A 143 -1.33 23.50 34.34
N ALA A 144 -1.98 24.61 33.95
CA ALA A 144 -1.48 25.96 34.21
C ALA A 144 -1.39 26.23 35.72
N GLU A 145 -2.36 25.76 36.49
CA GLU A 145 -2.38 25.80 37.94
C GLU A 145 -2.78 24.41 38.48
N PHE A 146 -2.26 24.03 39.65
CA PHE A 146 -2.68 22.82 40.34
C PHE A 146 -3.80 23.18 41.32
N THR A 147 -5.02 22.70 41.07
CA THR A 147 -6.23 23.06 41.84
C THR A 147 -6.69 21.94 42.77
N GLU A 148 -7.47 22.27 43.82
CA GLU A 148 -7.99 21.28 44.78
C GLU A 148 -8.85 20.21 44.10
N GLU A 149 -9.50 20.56 43.00
CA GLU A 149 -10.26 19.64 42.16
C GLU A 149 -9.34 18.63 41.45
N ASP A 150 -8.18 19.07 40.95
CA ASP A 150 -7.19 18.19 40.31
C ASP A 150 -6.56 17.23 41.31
N ALA A 151 -6.27 17.71 42.53
CA ALA A 151 -5.80 16.86 43.62
C ALA A 151 -6.83 15.78 44.01
N LYS A 152 -8.12 16.13 44.05
CA LYS A 152 -9.22 15.17 44.27
C LYS A 152 -9.30 14.14 43.13
N LYS A 153 -9.19 14.58 41.86
CA LYS A 153 -9.16 13.68 40.69
C LYS A 153 -7.99 12.69 40.75
N ALA A 154 -6.83 13.14 41.24
CA ALA A 154 -5.64 12.31 41.44
C ALA A 154 -5.68 11.41 42.69
N GLY A 155 -6.74 11.50 43.51
CA GLY A 155 -6.89 10.72 44.74
C GLY A 155 -6.04 11.21 45.93
N MET A 156 -5.59 12.48 45.90
CA MET A 156 -4.74 13.07 46.94
C MET A 156 -5.55 13.66 48.10
N SER A 157 -4.97 13.66 49.30
CA SER A 157 -5.55 14.34 50.46
C SER A 157 -5.27 15.85 50.42
N ALA A 158 -6.15 16.67 51.02
CA ALA A 158 -5.99 18.13 51.07
C ALA A 158 -4.70 18.62 51.78
N LYS A 159 -3.98 17.72 52.50
CA LYS A 159 -2.69 18.01 53.14
C LYS A 159 -1.49 17.82 52.22
N GLU A 160 -1.66 17.16 51.07
CA GLU A 160 -0.61 16.80 50.11
C GLU A 160 -0.68 17.66 48.83
N PHE A 161 -1.31 18.82 48.92
CA PHE A 161 -1.70 19.71 47.82
C PHE A 161 -0.52 20.43 47.12
N ALA A 162 0.63 19.80 46.96
CA ALA A 162 1.81 20.38 46.32
C ALA A 162 2.31 19.47 45.19
N GLY A 163 2.43 20.04 43.99
CA GLY A 163 2.90 19.34 42.80
C GLY A 163 2.41 20.00 41.53
N VAL A 164 2.56 19.29 40.42
CA VAL A 164 2.01 19.69 39.11
C VAL A 164 1.19 18.54 38.52
N TYR A 165 0.03 18.87 38.00
CA TYR A 165 -0.90 17.91 37.41
C TYR A 165 -0.61 17.70 35.94
N VAL A 166 -0.38 16.45 35.52
CA VAL A 166 -0.08 16.07 34.15
C VAL A 166 -1.37 15.97 33.36
N THR A 167 -1.51 16.80 32.34
CA THR A 167 -2.66 16.79 31.41
C THR A 167 -2.40 15.93 30.19
N GLU A 168 -1.14 15.82 29.76
CA GLU A 168 -0.74 15.03 28.60
C GLU A 168 0.70 14.53 28.76
N VAL A 169 1.00 13.35 28.23
CA VAL A 169 2.37 12.86 28.08
C VAL A 169 2.71 12.85 26.59
N LEU A 170 3.77 13.57 26.23
CA LEU A 170 4.18 13.71 24.84
C LEU A 170 4.72 12.38 24.32
N ALA A 171 4.23 11.93 23.17
CA ALA A 171 4.61 10.64 22.59
C ALA A 171 6.09 10.61 22.19
N GLY A 172 6.82 9.57 22.59
CA GLY A 172 8.24 9.40 22.30
C GLY A 172 9.19 10.13 23.25
N SER A 173 8.65 10.94 24.16
CA SER A 173 9.40 11.66 25.19
C SER A 173 9.89 10.75 26.33
N PRO A 174 10.81 11.21 27.21
CA PRO A 174 11.26 10.44 28.37
C PRO A 174 10.13 9.91 29.25
N ALA A 175 9.14 10.74 29.56
CA ALA A 175 7.99 10.36 30.38
C ALA A 175 7.13 9.24 29.74
N SER A 176 7.20 9.06 28.41
CA SER A 176 6.49 7.98 27.71
C SER A 176 7.26 6.66 27.64
N ARG A 177 8.53 6.63 28.04
CA ARG A 177 9.46 5.49 27.83
C ARG A 177 10.22 5.06 29.08
N THR A 178 9.59 5.21 30.25
CA THR A 178 10.13 4.82 31.55
C THR A 178 10.06 3.32 31.77
N ASP A 179 11.04 2.75 32.48
CA ASP A 179 11.08 1.31 32.80
C ASP A 179 9.89 0.85 33.65
N GLN A 180 9.34 1.76 34.45
CA GLN A 180 8.18 1.51 35.31
C GLN A 180 6.84 1.57 34.55
N GLY A 181 6.88 1.72 33.22
CA GLY A 181 5.71 2.04 32.39
C GLY A 181 5.45 3.54 32.33
N PRO A 182 4.81 4.04 31.25
CA PRO A 182 4.71 5.46 30.97
C PRO A 182 3.94 6.23 32.04
N LEU A 183 4.31 7.51 32.20
CA LEU A 183 3.45 8.48 32.86
C LEU A 183 2.14 8.62 32.08
N GLN A 184 1.08 9.03 32.76
CA GLN A 184 -0.27 9.11 32.21
C GLN A 184 -0.90 10.46 32.53
N ALA A 185 -1.84 10.89 31.69
CA ALA A 185 -2.71 12.00 32.03
C ALA A 185 -3.46 11.69 33.35
N GLY A 186 -3.47 12.64 34.28
CA GLY A 186 -3.98 12.45 35.64
C GLY A 186 -2.93 12.22 36.71
N ASP A 187 -1.67 12.00 36.33
CA ASP A 187 -0.55 11.91 37.27
C ASP A 187 -0.24 13.26 37.93
N VAL A 188 0.22 13.23 39.18
CA VAL A 188 0.73 14.43 39.87
C VAL A 188 2.20 14.25 40.22
N ILE A 189 3.06 15.09 39.64
CA ILE A 189 4.50 15.10 39.95
C ILE A 189 4.71 15.95 41.21
N THR A 190 5.15 15.31 42.29
CA THR A 190 5.34 15.94 43.60
C THR A 190 6.81 16.19 43.92
N LYS A 191 7.73 15.40 43.35
CA LYS A 191 9.17 15.62 43.50
C LYS A 191 9.93 15.33 42.21
N PHE A 192 10.99 16.09 42.00
CA PHE A 192 12.02 15.88 40.99
C PHE A 192 13.34 15.62 41.73
N ASN A 193 13.90 14.42 41.56
CA ASN A 193 14.93 13.85 42.42
C ASN A 193 14.51 13.93 43.89
N SER A 194 15.25 14.67 44.71
CA SER A 194 14.95 14.89 46.13
C SER A 194 14.22 16.22 46.39
N VAL A 195 13.93 17.01 45.36
CA VAL A 195 13.36 18.38 45.47
C VAL A 195 11.85 18.34 45.25
N GLY A 196 11.09 18.98 46.14
CA GLY A 196 9.63 19.09 46.01
C GLY A 196 9.20 20.07 44.92
N VAL A 197 8.34 19.62 44.01
CA VAL A 197 7.81 20.44 42.91
C VAL A 197 6.62 21.26 43.43
N LYS A 198 6.57 22.55 43.07
CA LYS A 198 5.61 23.52 43.66
C LYS A 198 4.68 24.15 42.63
N SER A 199 5.18 24.36 41.42
CA SER A 199 4.44 24.96 40.31
C SER A 199 5.03 24.47 38.99
N ARG A 200 4.36 24.82 37.89
CA ARG A 200 4.83 24.55 36.53
C ARG A 200 6.20 25.19 36.27
N GLU A 201 6.40 26.44 36.69
CA GLU A 201 7.64 27.19 36.51
C GLU A 201 8.77 26.54 37.29
N HIS A 202 8.50 26.07 38.52
CA HIS A 202 9.49 25.37 39.33
C HIS A 202 9.88 24.02 38.71
N LEU A 203 8.93 23.26 38.15
CA LEU A 203 9.27 22.05 37.40
C LEU A 203 10.16 22.38 36.20
N GLN A 204 9.80 23.39 35.42
CA GLN A 204 10.58 23.81 34.26
C GLN A 204 12.00 24.24 34.64
N GLU A 205 12.18 24.97 35.75
CA GLU A 205 13.50 25.31 36.29
C GLU A 205 14.32 24.05 36.64
N LEU A 206 13.71 23.08 37.32
CA LEU A 206 14.36 21.80 37.68
C LEU A 206 14.73 20.97 36.44
N GLU A 207 13.91 21.01 35.39
CA GLU A 207 14.21 20.38 34.11
C GLU A 207 15.39 21.05 33.42
N THR A 208 15.35 22.37 33.27
CA THR A 208 16.40 23.13 32.55
C THR A 208 17.77 23.10 33.23
N THR A 209 17.81 22.88 34.54
CA THR A 209 19.07 22.74 35.29
C THR A 209 19.65 21.34 35.24
N ALA A 210 18.86 20.33 34.86
CA ALA A 210 19.31 18.95 34.71
C ALA A 210 20.06 18.77 33.38
N PRO A 211 21.27 18.18 33.37
CA PRO A 211 21.97 17.87 32.14
C PRO A 211 21.17 16.93 31.23
N VAL A 212 21.17 17.19 29.93
CA VAL A 212 20.57 16.29 28.94
C VAL A 212 21.29 14.94 29.00
N GLY A 213 20.52 13.86 29.14
CA GLY A 213 21.02 12.49 29.28
C GLY A 213 21.08 11.99 30.72
N ASP A 214 21.02 12.86 31.73
CA ASP A 214 21.07 12.44 33.12
C ASP A 214 19.78 11.73 33.53
N GLU A 215 19.93 10.63 34.28
CA GLU A 215 18.80 9.94 34.91
C GLU A 215 18.29 10.75 36.10
N VAL A 216 17.01 11.13 36.04
CA VAL A 216 16.28 11.78 37.11
C VAL A 216 15.18 10.88 37.64
N THR A 217 14.88 11.02 38.93
CA THR A 217 13.84 10.24 39.61
C THR A 217 12.65 11.14 39.95
N LEU A 218 11.47 10.87 39.40
CA LEU A 218 10.24 11.58 39.71
C LEU A 218 9.44 10.84 40.76
N THR A 219 8.95 11.54 41.78
CA THR A 219 7.90 11.02 42.67
C THR A 219 6.54 11.45 42.13
N VAL A 220 5.74 10.48 41.70
CA VAL A 220 4.45 10.69 41.04
C VAL A 220 3.34 10.07 41.89
N VAL A 221 2.24 10.79 42.06
CA VAL A 221 1.02 10.26 42.69
C VAL A 221 -0.02 9.95 41.62
N ARG A 222 -0.52 8.72 41.61
CA ARG A 222 -1.57 8.23 40.71
C ARG A 222 -2.63 7.51 41.54
N ASN A 223 -3.88 7.95 41.47
CA ASN A 223 -5.01 7.38 42.23
C ASN A 223 -4.72 7.24 43.74
N GLY A 224 -4.07 8.26 44.32
CA GLY A 224 -3.69 8.28 45.74
C GLY A 224 -2.48 7.42 46.13
N VAL A 225 -1.85 6.72 45.17
CA VAL A 225 -0.65 5.90 45.41
C VAL A 225 0.59 6.63 44.89
N SER A 226 1.61 6.77 45.74
CA SER A 226 2.89 7.35 45.37
C SER A 226 3.81 6.30 44.76
N GLY A 227 4.44 6.63 43.63
CA GLY A 227 5.38 5.79 42.90
C GLY A 227 6.61 6.58 42.43
N SER A 228 7.69 5.86 42.15
CA SER A 228 8.96 6.44 41.69
C SER A 228 9.21 6.06 40.23
N TYR A 229 9.44 7.05 39.37
CA TYR A 229 9.66 6.88 37.93
C TYR A 229 11.04 7.39 37.57
N LYS A 230 11.84 6.57 36.89
CA LYS A 230 13.18 6.94 36.43
C LYS A 230 13.15 7.23 34.94
N LEU A 231 13.78 8.32 34.55
CA LEU A 231 13.88 8.72 33.16
C LEU A 231 15.14 9.53 32.89
N ALA A 232 15.67 9.46 31.69
CA ALA A 232 16.75 10.32 31.24
C ALA A 232 16.19 11.63 30.67
N VAL A 233 16.65 12.78 31.17
CA VAL A 233 16.28 14.10 30.65
C VAL A 233 16.69 14.18 29.17
N SER A 234 15.84 14.74 28.32
CA SER A 234 16.06 14.82 26.88
C SER A 234 15.81 16.25 26.38
N THR A 235 15.92 16.45 25.07
CA THR A 235 15.40 17.64 24.39
C THR A 235 14.28 17.24 23.44
N PRO A 236 13.30 18.13 23.15
CA PRO A 236 12.28 17.84 22.14
C PRO A 236 12.86 17.47 20.77
N LEU A 237 14.02 18.05 20.41
CA LEU A 237 14.71 17.73 19.16
C LEU A 237 15.29 16.31 19.17
N ASP A 238 15.95 15.89 20.26
CA ASP A 238 16.48 14.53 20.37
C ASP A 238 15.37 13.49 20.35
N ASP A 239 14.24 13.75 21.00
CA ASP A 239 13.12 12.82 20.98
C ASP A 239 12.45 12.71 19.62
N LEU A 240 12.35 13.81 18.86
CA LEU A 240 11.89 13.75 17.47
C LEU A 240 12.84 12.93 16.61
N VAL A 241 14.16 13.10 16.78
CA VAL A 241 15.17 12.31 16.07
C VAL A 241 15.02 10.82 16.42
N ARG A 242 14.94 10.48 17.71
CA ARG A 242 14.68 9.11 18.20
C ARG A 242 13.37 8.55 17.64
N TYR A 243 12.30 9.33 17.66
CA TYR A 243 10.99 8.93 17.17
C TYR A 243 11.03 8.54 15.70
N TYR A 244 11.77 9.28 14.87
CA TYR A 244 11.90 8.98 13.45
C TYR A 244 12.89 7.85 13.14
N LEU A 245 13.96 7.72 13.94
CA LEU A 245 14.98 6.67 13.76
C LEU A 245 14.53 5.29 14.24
N ARG A 246 13.61 5.19 15.20
CA ARG A 246 13.16 3.89 15.76
C ARG A 246 12.57 2.94 14.71
N LYS A 247 12.19 3.46 13.54
CA LYS A 247 11.67 2.68 12.41
C LYS A 247 12.77 2.07 11.55
N SER A 248 13.98 2.64 11.54
CA SER A 248 15.08 2.21 10.68
C SER A 248 16.23 1.55 11.45
N VAL A 249 16.34 1.78 12.76
CA VAL A 249 17.46 1.28 13.57
C VAL A 249 17.02 0.79 14.95
N SER A 250 17.82 -0.10 15.55
CA SER A 250 17.58 -0.64 16.89
C SER A 250 17.81 0.42 17.98
N GLN A 251 17.26 0.21 19.19
CA GLN A 251 17.44 1.12 20.33
C GLN A 251 18.92 1.38 20.64
N SER A 252 19.74 0.32 20.69
CA SER A 252 21.18 0.44 20.96
C SER A 252 21.92 1.19 19.86
N THR A 253 21.52 1.01 18.61
CA THR A 253 22.05 1.78 17.47
C THR A 253 21.68 3.25 17.59
N MET A 254 20.43 3.60 17.95
CA MET A 254 20.01 4.98 18.14
C MET A 254 20.79 5.69 19.26
N ASP A 255 20.98 5.01 20.39
CA ASP A 255 21.73 5.57 21.52
C ASP A 255 23.19 5.85 21.11
N ARG A 256 23.79 4.95 20.32
CA ARG A 256 25.11 5.18 19.72
C ARG A 256 25.11 6.35 18.73
N ILE A 257 24.14 6.45 17.84
CA ILE A 257 24.05 7.57 16.87
C ILE A 257 24.04 8.93 17.59
N LEU A 258 23.26 9.04 18.66
CA LEU A 258 23.16 10.28 19.44
C LEU A 258 24.41 10.56 20.27
N THR A 259 25.06 9.52 20.80
CA THR A 259 26.28 9.64 21.62
C THR A 259 27.49 9.95 20.75
N GLU A 260 27.68 9.22 19.66
CA GLU A 260 28.78 9.37 18.69
C GLU A 260 28.54 10.52 17.69
N ARG A 261 27.35 11.17 17.75
CA ARG A 261 26.92 12.31 16.93
C ARG A 261 27.06 12.08 15.42
N ARG A 262 26.74 10.86 14.99
CA ARG A 262 26.81 10.45 13.58
C ARG A 262 25.88 9.28 13.29
N PHE A 263 25.32 9.25 12.09
CA PHE A 263 24.66 8.06 11.58
C PHE A 263 25.70 6.99 11.22
N LEU A 264 25.47 5.75 11.64
CA LEU A 264 26.43 4.66 11.49
C LEU A 264 26.31 4.03 10.10
N VAL A 265 27.35 4.15 9.28
CA VAL A 265 27.48 3.54 7.95
C VAL A 265 28.84 2.84 7.83
N PRO A 266 28.99 1.77 7.02
CA PRO A 266 30.28 1.14 6.79
C PRO A 266 31.22 2.08 6.01
N ASP A 267 32.53 1.87 6.15
CA ASP A 267 33.55 2.70 5.48
C ASP A 267 33.39 2.75 3.95
N SER A 268 32.89 1.65 3.35
CA SER A 268 32.59 1.58 1.91
C SER A 268 31.54 2.59 1.46
N ALA A 269 30.72 3.14 2.37
CA ALA A 269 29.78 4.20 2.04
C ALA A 269 30.46 5.50 1.60
N TYR A 270 31.69 5.74 2.04
CA TYR A 270 32.44 6.97 1.75
C TYR A 270 33.25 6.89 0.46
N GLU A 271 33.22 5.76 -0.27
CA GLU A 271 33.98 5.58 -1.52
C GLU A 271 33.43 6.42 -2.68
N SER A 272 32.12 6.68 -2.71
CA SER A 272 31.45 7.52 -3.71
C SER A 272 30.07 7.97 -3.25
N GLU A 273 29.51 9.01 -3.90
CA GLU A 273 28.12 9.41 -3.65
C GLU A 273 27.11 8.29 -3.93
N ASP A 274 27.35 7.48 -4.96
CA ASP A 274 26.46 6.38 -5.32
C ASP A 274 26.50 5.26 -4.27
N ALA A 275 27.68 4.97 -3.71
CA ALA A 275 27.83 4.05 -2.59
C ALA A 275 27.04 4.53 -1.37
N MET A 276 27.17 5.81 -1.01
CA MET A 276 26.40 6.43 0.07
C MET A 276 24.88 6.31 -0.15
N LYS A 277 24.38 6.69 -1.34
CA LYS A 277 22.96 6.61 -1.71
C LYS A 277 22.42 5.18 -1.75
N SER A 278 23.28 4.19 -2.04
CA SER A 278 22.90 2.77 -2.05
C SER A 278 22.65 2.22 -0.64
N ILE A 279 23.39 2.73 0.36
CA ILE A 279 23.33 2.31 1.76
C ILE A 279 22.28 3.14 2.51
N VAL A 280 22.29 4.46 2.34
CA VAL A 280 21.40 5.39 3.00
C VAL A 280 20.32 5.84 2.01
N LYS A 281 19.18 5.16 2.04
CA LYS A 281 18.06 5.41 1.11
C LYS A 281 17.03 6.43 1.62
N GLY A 282 17.14 6.86 2.87
CA GLY A 282 16.16 7.72 3.52
C GLY A 282 16.72 9.09 3.88
N ASP A 283 15.97 9.81 4.72
CA ASP A 283 16.35 11.13 5.20
C ASP A 283 17.53 11.09 6.18
N GLU A 284 17.93 9.91 6.66
CA GLU A 284 19.06 9.69 7.56
C GLU A 284 20.39 10.23 7.01
N ILE A 285 20.47 10.49 5.71
CA ILE A 285 21.62 11.12 5.05
C ILE A 285 22.04 12.44 5.72
N GLU A 286 21.09 13.19 6.29
CA GLU A 286 21.36 14.45 7.00
C GLU A 286 22.12 14.26 8.32
N LEU A 287 22.17 13.03 8.85
CA LEU A 287 22.89 12.68 10.08
C LEU A 287 24.23 12.00 9.81
N VAL A 288 24.54 11.66 8.57
CA VAL A 288 25.79 10.98 8.19
C VAL A 288 26.96 11.97 8.29
N ALA A 289 28.13 11.45 8.68
CA ALA A 289 29.35 12.24 8.67
C ALA A 289 29.80 12.56 7.24
N ALA A 290 30.52 13.67 7.05
CA ALA A 290 31.08 14.01 5.74
C ALA A 290 32.25 13.07 5.36
N THR A 291 33.01 12.62 6.37
CA THR A 291 34.13 11.69 6.23
C THR A 291 34.12 10.68 7.37
N VAL A 292 34.78 9.53 7.19
CA VAL A 292 34.92 8.47 8.22
C VAL A 292 35.42 9.04 9.56
N ASP A 293 36.43 9.92 9.51
CA ASP A 293 37.11 10.45 10.69
C ASP A 293 36.56 11.80 11.19
N GLU A 294 35.40 12.25 10.69
CA GLU A 294 34.85 13.55 11.10
C GLU A 294 34.46 13.54 12.59
N GLU A 295 35.01 14.45 13.39
CA GLU A 295 34.52 14.71 14.75
C GLU A 295 33.46 15.83 14.73
N VAL A 296 32.24 15.51 15.18
CA VAL A 296 31.10 16.43 15.12
C VAL A 296 30.91 17.14 16.46
N SER A 297 31.01 18.48 16.45
CA SER A 297 30.77 19.30 17.64
C SER A 297 29.29 19.25 18.06
N PRO A 298 28.95 19.58 19.34
CA PRO A 298 27.56 19.64 19.77
C PRO A 298 26.68 20.57 18.91
N GLU A 299 27.24 21.68 18.45
CA GLU A 299 26.55 22.70 17.66
C GLU A 299 26.25 22.19 16.26
N VAL A 300 27.24 21.59 15.58
CA VAL A 300 27.06 20.97 14.26
C VAL A 300 26.06 19.82 14.34
N TRP A 301 26.10 19.04 15.42
CA TRP A 301 25.14 17.97 15.64
C TRP A 301 23.71 18.49 15.83
N ALA A 302 23.53 19.60 16.56
CA ALA A 302 22.23 20.24 16.70
C ALA A 302 21.67 20.70 15.34
N GLU A 303 22.53 21.26 14.48
CA GLU A 303 22.15 21.67 13.14
C GLU A 303 21.76 20.47 12.26
N ARG A 304 22.56 19.40 12.26
CA ARG A 304 22.23 18.15 11.52
C ARG A 304 20.91 17.55 11.97
N LYS A 305 20.64 17.51 13.27
CA LYS A 305 19.33 17.08 13.81
C LYS A 305 18.20 17.97 13.31
N LEU A 306 18.39 19.29 13.25
CA LEU A 306 17.39 20.21 12.69
C LEU A 306 17.17 19.96 11.19
N GLN A 307 18.24 19.77 10.41
CA GLN A 307 18.13 19.46 8.98
C GLN A 307 17.41 18.11 8.76
N TYR A 308 17.77 17.07 9.51
CA TYR A 308 17.12 15.76 9.47
C TYR A 308 15.61 15.86 9.78
N VAL A 309 15.26 16.49 10.91
CA VAL A 309 13.85 16.68 11.28
C VAL A 309 13.13 17.56 10.27
N GLY A 310 13.81 18.55 9.69
CA GLY A 310 13.29 19.42 8.64
C GLY A 310 12.93 18.63 7.38
N ARG A 311 13.90 17.87 6.87
CA ARG A 311 13.73 16.97 5.74
C ARG A 311 12.61 15.96 5.99
N ARG A 312 12.62 15.27 7.14
CA ARG A 312 11.54 14.35 7.55
C ARG A 312 10.17 15.02 7.53
N THR A 313 10.09 16.24 8.02
CA THR A 313 8.84 16.99 8.10
C THR A 313 8.34 17.37 6.69
N ILE A 314 9.24 17.84 5.81
CA ILE A 314 8.93 18.12 4.40
C ILE A 314 8.46 16.85 3.68
N THR A 315 9.18 15.74 3.87
CA THR A 315 8.83 14.41 3.35
C THR A 315 7.43 13.99 3.80
N ARG A 316 7.17 14.12 5.10
CA ARG A 316 5.91 13.72 5.75
C ARG A 316 4.71 14.52 5.30
N TYR A 317 4.83 15.84 5.10
CA TYR A 317 3.70 16.66 4.64
C TYR A 317 3.62 16.77 3.12
N GLY A 318 4.61 16.25 2.40
CA GLY A 318 4.62 16.27 0.94
C GLY A 318 4.72 17.68 0.37
N CYS A 319 5.44 18.58 1.04
CA CYS A 319 5.50 20.00 0.64
C CYS A 319 6.00 20.15 -0.81
N TYR A 320 6.88 19.25 -1.25
CA TYR A 320 7.41 19.18 -2.61
C TYR A 320 6.37 18.85 -3.69
N ALA A 321 5.17 18.39 -3.31
CA ALA A 321 4.07 18.20 -4.26
C ALA A 321 3.53 19.54 -4.78
N CYS A 322 3.71 20.62 -4.02
CA CYS A 322 3.24 21.97 -4.37
C CYS A 322 4.38 23.00 -4.49
N HIS A 323 5.51 22.78 -3.83
CA HIS A 323 6.68 23.66 -3.83
C HIS A 323 7.84 23.01 -4.55
N ASP A 324 8.63 23.82 -5.27
CA ASP A 324 9.93 23.38 -5.76
C ASP A 324 10.94 23.46 -4.59
N ILE A 325 11.46 22.31 -4.18
CA ILE A 325 12.36 22.19 -3.03
C ILE A 325 13.61 21.43 -3.49
N PRO A 326 14.80 22.03 -3.38
CA PRO A 326 16.04 21.36 -3.74
C PRO A 326 16.17 19.98 -3.07
N GLN A 327 16.62 18.99 -3.85
CA GLN A 327 16.78 17.58 -3.44
C GLN A 327 15.47 16.78 -3.30
N PHE A 328 14.32 17.33 -3.71
CA PHE A 328 13.03 16.64 -3.77
C PHE A 328 12.48 16.49 -5.20
N GLU A 329 13.26 16.77 -6.23
CA GLU A 329 12.84 16.79 -7.64
C GLU A 329 12.37 15.40 -8.12
N GLY A 330 12.93 14.33 -7.55
CA GLY A 330 12.54 12.94 -7.81
C GLY A 330 11.49 12.38 -6.85
N ALA A 331 11.00 13.16 -5.89
CA ALA A 331 10.08 12.68 -4.86
C ALA A 331 8.68 12.43 -5.44
N ARG A 332 8.06 11.30 -5.04
CA ARG A 332 6.71 10.95 -5.48
C ARG A 332 5.68 11.80 -4.73
N PRO A 333 4.67 12.38 -5.41
CA PRO A 333 3.62 13.14 -4.74
C PRO A 333 2.96 12.36 -3.60
N ILE A 334 2.59 13.06 -2.53
CA ILE A 334 2.03 12.44 -1.33
C ILE A 334 0.56 11.99 -1.49
N GLY A 335 -0.15 12.61 -2.44
CA GLY A 335 -1.54 12.31 -2.75
C GLY A 335 -1.67 11.48 -4.03
N ALA A 336 -2.74 10.68 -4.11
CA ALA A 336 -3.14 10.07 -5.37
C ALA A 336 -3.57 11.16 -6.36
N GLY A 337 -3.21 11.00 -7.64
CA GLY A 337 -3.71 11.87 -8.70
C GLY A 337 -5.24 11.82 -8.77
N LEU A 338 -5.88 12.96 -9.07
CA LEU A 338 -7.34 13.07 -9.15
C LEU A 338 -7.88 12.98 -10.58
N ASN A 339 -7.02 13.08 -11.61
CA ASN A 339 -7.41 13.23 -13.01
C ASN A 339 -8.27 12.08 -13.57
N ASP A 340 -8.18 10.89 -12.97
CA ASP A 340 -8.96 9.72 -13.34
C ASP A 340 -9.75 9.10 -12.19
N TRP A 341 -9.99 9.89 -11.14
CA TRP A 341 -10.66 9.42 -9.95
C TRP A 341 -12.08 8.91 -10.25
N GLY A 342 -12.78 9.56 -11.17
CA GLY A 342 -14.12 9.19 -11.64
C GLY A 342 -14.23 7.82 -12.31
N ARG A 343 -13.12 7.19 -12.71
CA ARG A 343 -13.05 5.81 -13.23
C ARG A 343 -12.31 4.84 -12.30
N LYS A 344 -11.93 5.28 -11.10
CA LYS A 344 -11.25 4.43 -10.12
C LYS A 344 -12.14 3.26 -9.72
N ASP A 345 -11.60 2.05 -9.77
CA ASP A 345 -12.28 0.85 -9.31
C ASP A 345 -12.52 0.93 -7.79
N THR A 346 -13.72 0.60 -7.33
CA THR A 346 -14.11 0.67 -5.91
C THR A 346 -13.30 -0.29 -5.04
N SER A 347 -12.79 -1.40 -5.59
CA SER A 347 -11.88 -2.32 -4.89
C SER A 347 -10.54 -1.69 -4.51
N LYS A 348 -10.16 -0.57 -5.14
CA LYS A 348 -8.97 0.22 -4.80
C LYS A 348 -9.23 1.28 -3.73
N LEU A 349 -10.43 1.32 -3.16
CA LEU A 349 -10.83 2.21 -2.07
C LEU A 349 -10.88 1.43 -0.76
N ALA A 350 -10.09 1.86 0.22
CA ALA A 350 -10.08 1.25 1.54
C ALA A 350 -11.16 1.92 2.41
N PHE A 351 -12.34 1.31 2.50
CA PHE A 351 -13.42 1.78 3.36
C PHE A 351 -13.17 1.52 4.86
N GLU A 352 -12.26 0.60 5.19
CA GLU A 352 -11.82 0.33 6.57
C GLU A 352 -13.02 0.05 7.50
N HIS A 353 -13.09 0.70 8.67
CA HIS A 353 -14.21 0.58 9.62
C HIS A 353 -15.16 1.78 9.53
N ILE A 354 -15.33 2.36 8.34
CA ILE A 354 -16.06 3.62 8.21
C ILE A 354 -17.53 3.49 8.59
N THR A 355 -18.21 2.39 8.26
CA THR A 355 -19.62 2.19 8.61
C THR A 355 -19.82 2.21 10.13
N GLU A 356 -18.97 1.52 10.88
CA GLU A 356 -18.97 1.55 12.35
C GLU A 356 -18.71 2.97 12.90
N PHE A 357 -17.81 3.74 12.27
CA PHE A 357 -17.58 5.12 12.65
C PHE A 357 -18.87 5.95 12.49
N LEU A 358 -19.55 5.84 11.36
CA LEU A 358 -20.77 6.60 11.04
C LEU A 358 -21.97 6.22 11.90
N HIS A 359 -22.01 4.99 12.44
CA HIS A 359 -23.04 4.56 13.41
C HIS A 359 -22.92 5.23 14.78
N HIS A 360 -21.74 5.71 15.15
CA HIS A 360 -21.47 6.23 16.49
C HIS A 360 -20.99 7.68 16.52
N HIS A 361 -20.70 8.26 15.35
CA HIS A 361 -20.08 9.58 15.24
C HIS A 361 -20.58 10.34 14.01
N GLY A 362 -20.35 11.64 14.04
CA GLY A 362 -20.20 12.45 12.83
C GLY A 362 -20.91 13.78 12.85
N GLU A 363 -21.96 13.96 13.66
CA GLU A 363 -22.70 15.22 13.73
C GLU A 363 -22.27 16.11 14.92
N PRO A 364 -22.31 17.45 14.78
CA PRO A 364 -21.94 18.38 15.86
C PRO A 364 -22.84 18.34 17.09
N ASP A 365 -24.09 17.89 16.92
CA ASP A 365 -25.08 17.77 18.00
C ASP A 365 -24.92 16.48 18.84
N GLY A 366 -23.95 15.64 18.49
CA GLY A 366 -23.66 14.38 19.15
C GLY A 366 -24.44 13.18 18.59
N SER A 367 -25.32 13.38 17.60
CA SER A 367 -25.94 12.29 16.86
C SER A 367 -24.98 11.63 15.87
N SER A 368 -25.34 10.44 15.40
CA SER A 368 -24.52 9.72 14.40
C SER A 368 -24.90 10.14 12.97
N THR A 369 -23.95 10.01 12.04
CA THR A 369 -24.22 10.31 10.62
C THR A 369 -25.26 9.35 10.05
N MET A 370 -25.27 8.09 10.52
CA MET A 370 -26.29 7.11 10.17
C MET A 370 -27.68 7.54 10.64
N GLU A 371 -27.80 8.03 11.88
CA GLU A 371 -29.08 8.54 12.41
C GLU A 371 -29.60 9.73 11.61
N ARG A 372 -28.72 10.65 11.18
CA ARG A 372 -29.07 11.77 10.28
C ARG A 372 -29.67 11.25 8.97
N ALA A 373 -29.00 10.29 8.32
CA ALA A 373 -29.44 9.70 7.06
C ALA A 373 -30.77 8.92 7.20
N GLU A 374 -30.89 8.07 8.22
CA GLU A 374 -32.11 7.30 8.48
C GLU A 374 -33.30 8.21 8.79
N ARG A 375 -33.10 9.27 9.57
CA ARG A 375 -34.13 10.27 9.86
C ARG A 375 -34.59 10.95 8.59
N ALA A 376 -33.67 11.43 7.75
CA ALA A 376 -33.97 12.08 6.48
C ALA A 376 -34.82 11.18 5.56
N MET A 377 -34.44 9.91 5.40
CA MET A 377 -35.18 8.96 4.56
C MET A 377 -36.55 8.62 5.14
N ASN A 378 -36.63 8.40 6.45
CA ASN A 378 -37.90 8.10 7.13
C ASN A 378 -38.90 9.27 7.05
N ASP A 379 -38.42 10.49 7.23
CA ASP A 379 -39.25 11.70 7.16
C ASP A 379 -39.71 11.95 5.73
N ARG A 380 -38.82 11.75 4.74
CA ARG A 380 -39.17 11.81 3.32
C ARG A 380 -40.24 10.80 2.94
N LEU A 381 -40.14 9.55 3.41
CA LEU A 381 -41.12 8.49 3.17
C LEU A 381 -42.48 8.80 3.82
N LYS A 382 -42.50 9.55 4.93
CA LYS A 382 -43.72 10.03 5.59
C LYS A 382 -44.32 11.28 4.93
N GLY A 383 -43.69 11.79 3.87
CA GLY A 383 -44.12 13.01 3.19
C GLY A 383 -43.83 14.30 3.97
N ILE A 384 -42.90 14.24 4.93
CA ILE A 384 -42.39 15.42 5.64
C ILE A 384 -41.38 16.10 4.71
N ASP A 385 -41.37 17.44 4.72
CA ASP A 385 -40.39 18.21 3.98
C ASP A 385 -39.00 18.07 4.64
N VAL A 386 -38.00 17.67 3.86
CA VAL A 386 -36.65 17.36 4.33
C VAL A 386 -35.67 18.26 3.59
N ALA A 387 -34.72 18.85 4.30
CA ALA A 387 -33.70 19.69 3.70
C ALA A 387 -32.89 18.91 2.66
N GLU A 388 -32.54 19.57 1.56
CA GLU A 388 -31.76 18.97 0.47
C GLU A 388 -30.43 18.41 0.97
N GLU A 389 -29.76 19.12 1.88
CA GLU A 389 -28.51 18.69 2.53
C GLU A 389 -28.64 17.34 3.26
N ASP A 390 -29.79 17.08 3.90
CA ASP A 390 -30.04 15.83 4.62
C ASP A 390 -30.34 14.66 3.68
N LEU A 391 -30.99 14.93 2.54
CA LEU A 391 -31.19 13.94 1.48
C LEU A 391 -29.89 13.61 0.77
N SER A 392 -29.05 14.61 0.48
CA SER A 392 -27.70 14.41 -0.05
C SER A 392 -26.84 13.58 0.90
N ALA A 393 -26.86 13.89 2.21
CA ALA A 393 -26.16 13.09 3.22
C ALA A 393 -26.64 11.63 3.22
N ALA A 394 -27.95 11.37 3.11
CA ALA A 394 -28.49 10.02 3.04
C ALA A 394 -28.00 9.25 1.80
N PHE A 395 -27.96 9.89 0.63
CA PHE A 395 -27.41 9.30 -0.60
C PHE A 395 -25.93 8.92 -0.43
N PHE A 396 -25.11 9.80 0.15
CA PHE A 396 -23.69 9.51 0.35
C PHE A 396 -23.45 8.41 1.38
N VAL A 397 -24.25 8.36 2.45
CA VAL A 397 -24.21 7.28 3.43
C VAL A 397 -24.57 5.93 2.80
N GLU A 398 -25.66 5.85 2.04
CA GLU A 398 -26.03 4.63 1.30
C GLU A 398 -24.92 4.23 0.32
N SER A 399 -24.32 5.20 -0.37
CA SER A 399 -23.16 4.95 -1.22
C SER A 399 -21.98 4.37 -0.44
N ILE A 400 -21.74 4.74 0.82
CA ILE A 400 -20.65 4.15 1.63
C ILE A 400 -20.96 2.70 1.98
N GLU A 401 -22.20 2.39 2.37
CA GLU A 401 -22.63 1.02 2.71
C GLU A 401 -22.44 0.05 1.54
N HIS A 402 -22.56 0.53 0.31
CA HIS A 402 -22.35 -0.24 -0.92
C HIS A 402 -20.94 -0.08 -1.51
N HIS A 403 -19.97 0.42 -0.73
CA HIS A 403 -18.59 0.65 -1.16
C HIS A 403 -18.46 1.52 -2.43
N GLY A 404 -19.38 2.47 -2.60
CA GLY A 404 -19.46 3.40 -3.70
C GLY A 404 -18.50 4.58 -3.57
N ARG A 405 -17.97 5.00 -4.73
CA ARG A 405 -17.10 6.16 -4.90
C ARG A 405 -17.67 7.48 -4.33
N PRO A 406 -18.93 7.87 -4.61
CA PRO A 406 -19.45 9.15 -4.15
C PRO A 406 -19.37 9.31 -2.64
N GLY A 407 -19.86 8.30 -1.91
CA GLY A 407 -19.81 8.25 -0.46
C GLY A 407 -18.38 8.30 0.09
N PHE A 408 -17.44 7.63 -0.58
CA PHE A 408 -16.03 7.66 -0.18
C PHE A 408 -15.44 9.07 -0.21
N ILE A 409 -15.62 9.84 -1.30
CA ILE A 409 -15.08 11.21 -1.37
C ILE A 409 -15.79 12.11 -0.37
N TRP A 410 -17.12 12.04 -0.33
CA TRP A 410 -17.92 12.88 0.55
C TRP A 410 -17.41 12.80 1.99
N GLN A 411 -17.24 11.58 2.51
CA GLN A 411 -16.75 11.37 3.86
C GLN A 411 -15.26 11.74 4.02
N LYS A 412 -14.42 11.55 2.98
CA LYS A 412 -13.03 12.00 3.01
C LYS A 412 -12.89 13.52 3.13
N LEU A 413 -13.74 14.28 2.46
CA LEU A 413 -13.75 15.74 2.54
C LEU A 413 -14.32 16.23 3.88
N ARG A 414 -15.36 15.56 4.38
CA ARG A 414 -16.04 15.90 5.64
C ARG A 414 -15.19 15.62 6.87
N GLN A 415 -14.68 14.40 7.00
CA GLN A 415 -13.88 13.95 8.15
C GLN A 415 -12.79 12.96 7.70
N PRO A 416 -11.68 13.44 7.09
CA PRO A 416 -10.70 12.57 6.45
C PRO A 416 -10.16 11.44 7.34
N ARG A 417 -9.97 11.72 8.63
CA ARG A 417 -9.43 10.79 9.63
C ARG A 417 -10.46 9.75 10.15
N SER A 418 -11.72 9.81 9.73
CA SER A 418 -12.73 8.79 10.08
C SER A 418 -12.33 7.40 9.57
N TYR A 419 -11.57 7.32 8.48
CA TYR A 419 -11.06 6.06 7.94
C TYR A 419 -9.91 5.44 8.76
N ASP A 420 -9.34 6.16 9.74
CA ASP A 420 -8.38 5.60 10.70
C ASP A 420 -9.08 5.05 11.97
N TYR A 421 -10.42 5.10 12.03
CA TYR A 421 -11.18 4.63 13.18
C TYR A 421 -10.91 3.14 13.47
N ARG A 422 -10.64 2.84 14.76
CA ARG A 422 -10.17 1.53 15.27
C ARG A 422 -8.90 0.97 14.60
N LYS A 423 -8.25 1.71 13.70
CA LYS A 423 -6.92 1.40 13.19
C LYS A 423 -5.82 2.05 14.03
N THR A 424 -6.15 2.94 14.95
CA THR A 424 -5.15 3.63 15.81
C THR A 424 -4.41 2.71 16.78
N GLU A 425 -4.92 1.49 17.01
CA GLU A 425 -4.25 0.44 17.79
C GLU A 425 -3.18 -0.30 16.97
N THR A 426 -3.31 -0.30 15.64
CA THR A 426 -2.42 -1.02 14.71
C THR A 426 -1.57 -0.07 13.84
N LYS A 427 -1.99 1.19 13.69
CA LYS A 427 -1.28 2.26 12.98
C LYS A 427 -0.65 3.24 13.96
N GLY A 428 0.67 3.42 13.85
CA GLY A 428 1.39 4.46 14.57
C GLY A 428 0.86 5.87 14.23
N TRP A 429 1.13 6.87 15.08
CA TRP A 429 0.76 8.27 14.79
C TRP A 429 1.25 8.73 13.41
N ASP A 430 2.39 8.21 12.98
CA ASP A 430 3.02 8.57 11.73
C ASP A 430 2.45 7.89 10.48
N GLU A 431 1.59 6.89 10.64
CA GLU A 431 0.92 6.14 9.56
C GLU A 431 -0.55 6.55 9.36
N ARG A 432 -1.01 7.50 10.17
CA ARG A 432 -2.37 8.05 10.08
C ARG A 432 -2.50 8.93 8.83
N LEU A 433 -3.74 9.05 8.36
CA LEU A 433 -4.09 9.88 7.21
C LEU A 433 -3.66 11.32 7.43
N LEU A 434 -3.02 11.87 6.41
CA LEU A 434 -2.39 13.19 6.42
C LEU A 434 -3.29 14.28 5.85
N MET A 435 -4.40 13.89 5.20
CA MET A 435 -5.36 14.84 4.64
C MET A 435 -5.92 15.71 5.77
N PRO A 436 -5.75 17.05 5.69
CA PRO A 436 -6.23 17.94 6.73
C PRO A 436 -7.76 17.99 6.74
N LYS A 437 -8.34 18.35 7.89
CA LYS A 437 -9.76 18.65 7.97
C LYS A 437 -9.99 20.04 7.40
N PHE A 438 -10.50 20.10 6.18
CA PHE A 438 -10.96 21.33 5.58
C PHE A 438 -12.30 21.70 6.23
N ASN A 439 -12.45 22.92 6.76
CA ASN A 439 -13.70 23.38 7.36
C ASN A 439 -14.74 23.75 6.28
N LEU A 440 -15.01 22.80 5.38
CA LEU A 440 -15.95 22.93 4.27
C LEU A 440 -17.38 22.72 4.76
N LYS A 441 -18.32 23.40 4.11
CA LYS A 441 -19.75 23.17 4.27
C LYS A 441 -20.23 22.00 3.42
N ASP A 442 -21.42 21.45 3.73
CA ASP A 442 -21.96 20.27 3.05
C ASP A 442 -22.16 20.51 1.53
N ASP A 443 -22.57 21.71 1.12
CA ASP A 443 -22.72 22.12 -0.28
C ASP A 443 -21.37 22.22 -1.02
N GLU A 444 -20.35 22.78 -0.37
CA GLU A 444 -18.99 22.83 -0.90
C GLU A 444 -18.39 21.41 -1.07
N ILE A 445 -18.64 20.52 -0.10
CA ILE A 445 -18.21 19.12 -0.16
C ILE A 445 -18.87 18.42 -1.34
N GLU A 446 -20.18 18.58 -1.54
CA GLU A 446 -20.90 17.98 -2.65
C GLU A 446 -20.40 18.48 -4.01
N ALA A 447 -20.17 19.79 -4.14
CA ALA A 447 -19.64 20.38 -5.36
C ALA A 447 -18.24 19.83 -5.72
N ILE A 448 -17.35 19.73 -4.73
CA ILE A 448 -16.01 19.15 -4.93
C ILE A 448 -16.11 17.66 -5.26
N ALA A 449 -16.94 16.90 -4.54
CA ALA A 449 -17.14 15.48 -4.79
C ALA A 449 -17.64 15.23 -6.22
N THR A 450 -18.62 16.02 -6.67
CA THR A 450 -19.17 15.96 -8.03
C THR A 450 -18.11 16.26 -9.08
N PHE A 451 -17.30 17.31 -8.88
CA PHE A 451 -16.21 17.63 -9.78
C PHE A 451 -15.19 16.50 -9.88
N VAL A 452 -14.73 15.96 -8.75
CA VAL A 452 -13.74 14.86 -8.72
C VAL A 452 -14.30 13.57 -9.32
N LEU A 453 -15.58 13.27 -9.10
CA LEU A 453 -16.28 12.16 -9.76
C LEU A 453 -16.36 12.32 -11.28
N GLY A 454 -16.34 13.56 -11.77
CA GLY A 454 -16.30 13.87 -13.20
C GLY A 454 -14.92 13.73 -13.86
N LEU A 455 -13.84 13.63 -13.07
CA LEU A 455 -12.48 13.47 -13.58
C LEU A 455 -12.24 12.03 -14.05
N VAL A 456 -12.58 11.72 -15.30
CA VAL A 456 -12.47 10.36 -15.88
C VAL A 456 -11.24 10.15 -16.78
N ALA A 457 -10.40 11.17 -16.97
CA ALA A 457 -9.38 11.27 -18.03
C ALA A 457 -9.98 11.07 -19.44
N ASP A 458 -9.35 11.65 -20.47
CA ASP A 458 -9.80 11.42 -21.84
C ASP A 458 -9.64 9.93 -22.18
N PRO A 459 -10.72 9.20 -22.55
CA PRO A 459 -10.59 7.82 -22.96
C PRO A 459 -9.77 7.75 -24.25
N PRO A 460 -8.97 6.67 -24.47
CA PRO A 460 -8.33 6.44 -25.76
C PRO A 460 -9.36 6.52 -26.88
N THR A 461 -9.02 7.15 -28.00
CA THR A 461 -9.93 7.27 -29.14
C THR A 461 -10.47 5.88 -29.53
N PRO A 462 -11.79 5.71 -29.75
CA PRO A 462 -12.43 4.41 -29.97
C PRO A 462 -11.79 3.54 -31.06
N GLU A 463 -11.15 4.17 -32.05
CA GLU A 463 -10.44 3.53 -33.16
C GLU A 463 -9.19 2.74 -32.72
N TYR A 464 -8.57 3.12 -31.60
CA TYR A 464 -7.42 2.41 -31.03
C TYR A 464 -7.81 1.50 -29.86
N GLN A 465 -9.10 1.40 -29.55
CA GLN A 465 -9.59 0.47 -28.54
C GLN A 465 -9.73 -0.90 -29.18
N PHE A 466 -8.92 -1.85 -28.74
CA PHE A 466 -9.07 -3.26 -29.09
C PHE A 466 -10.44 -3.75 -28.57
N ARG A 467 -11.32 -4.17 -29.49
CA ARG A 467 -12.68 -4.66 -29.20
C ARG A 467 -12.78 -6.14 -29.57
N PRO A 468 -12.28 -7.04 -28.72
CA PRO A 468 -12.37 -8.47 -28.98
C PRO A 468 -13.82 -8.92 -28.96
N GLU A 469 -14.14 -9.93 -29.77
CA GLU A 469 -15.46 -10.58 -29.81
C GLU A 469 -15.32 -12.09 -29.55
N GLY A 470 -16.40 -12.72 -29.08
CA GLY A 470 -16.44 -14.17 -28.83
C GLY A 470 -15.36 -14.64 -27.85
N PRO A 471 -14.68 -15.78 -28.11
CA PRO A 471 -13.72 -16.35 -27.18
C PRO A 471 -12.57 -15.44 -26.78
N GLU A 472 -12.10 -14.59 -27.69
CA GLU A 472 -11.01 -13.68 -27.38
C GLU A 472 -11.44 -12.64 -26.32
N LYS A 473 -12.71 -12.22 -26.37
CA LYS A 473 -13.29 -11.32 -25.37
C LYS A 473 -13.33 -11.99 -24.00
N ASP A 474 -13.92 -13.18 -23.91
CA ASP A 474 -14.04 -13.92 -22.66
C ASP A 474 -12.66 -14.26 -22.06
N ILE A 475 -11.65 -14.53 -22.90
CA ILE A 475 -10.27 -14.75 -22.45
C ILE A 475 -9.69 -13.48 -21.81
N ILE A 476 -9.87 -12.31 -22.43
CA ILE A 476 -9.31 -11.04 -21.95
C ILE A 476 -10.01 -10.58 -20.68
N GLU A 477 -11.34 -10.53 -20.69
CA GLU A 477 -12.14 -10.12 -19.54
C GLU A 477 -11.94 -11.11 -18.37
N GLY A 478 -11.88 -12.41 -18.66
CA GLY A 478 -11.57 -13.44 -17.67
C GLY A 478 -10.20 -13.26 -17.02
N LYS A 479 -9.15 -12.92 -17.79
CA LYS A 479 -7.82 -12.61 -17.22
C LYS A 479 -7.88 -11.40 -16.28
N GLN A 480 -8.66 -10.38 -16.62
CA GLN A 480 -8.85 -9.21 -15.75
C GLN A 480 -9.53 -9.61 -14.44
N LEU A 481 -10.55 -10.46 -14.48
CA LEU A 481 -11.25 -10.95 -13.29
C LEU A 481 -10.37 -11.89 -12.44
N LEU A 482 -9.59 -12.77 -13.05
CA LEU A 482 -8.61 -13.61 -12.35
C LEU A 482 -7.61 -12.76 -11.55
N ALA A 483 -7.15 -11.65 -12.14
CA ALA A 483 -6.27 -10.70 -11.46
C ALA A 483 -7.02 -9.91 -10.37
N LYS A 484 -8.24 -9.43 -10.65
CA LYS A 484 -9.10 -8.68 -9.71
C LYS A 484 -9.32 -9.46 -8.41
N TYR A 485 -9.65 -10.75 -8.52
CA TYR A 485 -9.91 -11.62 -7.37
C TYR A 485 -8.67 -12.39 -6.88
N ASN A 486 -7.50 -12.11 -7.45
CA ASN A 486 -6.23 -12.77 -7.15
C ASN A 486 -6.34 -14.31 -7.15
N CYS A 487 -7.07 -14.87 -8.11
CA CYS A 487 -7.29 -16.31 -8.21
C CYS A 487 -5.96 -17.06 -8.40
N THR A 488 -5.01 -16.46 -9.11
CA THR A 488 -3.65 -16.98 -9.33
C THR A 488 -2.79 -17.02 -8.07
N GLY A 489 -3.16 -16.32 -6.99
CA GLY A 489 -2.46 -16.44 -5.71
C GLY A 489 -2.55 -17.86 -5.16
N CYS A 490 -3.75 -18.46 -5.22
CA CYS A 490 -4.01 -19.81 -4.71
C CYS A 490 -4.01 -20.88 -5.81
N HIS A 491 -4.59 -20.59 -6.97
CA HIS A 491 -4.76 -21.57 -8.05
C HIS A 491 -3.65 -21.48 -9.09
N MET A 492 -3.15 -22.65 -9.49
CA MET A 492 -2.31 -22.79 -10.67
C MET A 492 -3.20 -22.86 -11.92
N LEU A 493 -2.96 -21.99 -12.89
CA LEU A 493 -3.69 -21.91 -14.17
C LEU A 493 -2.96 -22.65 -15.29
N ASP A 494 -1.63 -22.64 -15.27
CA ASP A 494 -0.79 -23.49 -16.12
C ASP A 494 0.34 -24.10 -15.28
N VAL A 495 0.71 -25.32 -15.62
CA VAL A 495 1.71 -26.12 -14.91
C VAL A 495 3.14 -25.71 -15.28
N PRO A 496 4.12 -25.91 -14.38
CA PRO A 496 5.51 -25.60 -14.69
C PRO A 496 6.01 -26.43 -15.87
N GLN A 497 7.00 -25.88 -16.58
CA GLN A 497 7.60 -26.52 -17.74
C GLN A 497 9.10 -26.64 -17.55
N VAL A 498 9.69 -27.72 -18.05
CA VAL A 498 11.12 -27.96 -18.02
C VAL A 498 11.62 -28.26 -19.42
N GLU A 499 12.77 -27.69 -19.76
CA GLU A 499 13.53 -28.00 -20.97
C GLU A 499 14.73 -28.87 -20.58
N LEU A 500 14.78 -30.08 -21.15
CA LEU A 500 15.74 -31.12 -20.81
C LEU A 500 16.53 -31.56 -22.04
N ALA A 501 17.84 -31.65 -21.94
CA ALA A 501 18.71 -32.30 -22.92
C ALA A 501 18.80 -33.80 -22.62
N LEU A 502 18.13 -34.62 -23.44
CA LEU A 502 17.97 -36.05 -23.20
C LEU A 502 18.39 -36.87 -24.43
N ASP A 503 18.89 -38.08 -24.20
CA ASP A 503 18.99 -39.08 -25.27
C ASP A 503 17.61 -39.72 -25.50
N PRO A 504 17.02 -39.61 -26.71
CA PRO A 504 15.73 -40.21 -27.01
C PRO A 504 15.69 -41.73 -26.79
N GLY A 505 16.82 -42.44 -26.92
CA GLY A 505 16.90 -43.88 -26.69
C GLY A 505 16.70 -44.31 -25.23
N GLY A 506 16.79 -43.38 -24.28
CA GLY A 506 16.64 -43.63 -22.84
C GLY A 506 15.22 -43.45 -22.29
N LEU A 507 14.25 -43.03 -23.13
CA LEU A 507 12.88 -42.76 -22.72
C LEU A 507 12.02 -44.02 -22.83
N ASN A 508 11.36 -44.41 -21.73
CA ASN A 508 10.47 -45.56 -21.72
C ASN A 508 9.18 -45.27 -22.52
N ALA A 509 9.03 -45.95 -23.65
CA ALA A 509 7.83 -45.87 -24.48
C ALA A 509 6.60 -46.37 -23.72
N TRP A 510 5.51 -45.60 -23.78
CA TRP A 510 4.22 -46.04 -23.29
C TRP A 510 3.47 -46.82 -24.36
N GLU A 511 3.28 -48.11 -24.13
CA GLU A 511 2.43 -48.98 -24.96
C GLU A 511 1.00 -49.02 -24.42
N ILE A 512 0.03 -48.63 -25.25
CA ILE A 512 -1.40 -48.74 -24.96
C ILE A 512 -1.88 -50.10 -25.50
N ALA A 513 -1.78 -51.15 -24.69
CA ALA A 513 -2.23 -52.50 -25.06
C ALA A 513 -3.70 -52.75 -24.65
N ASP A 514 -4.45 -53.46 -25.51
CA ASP A 514 -5.80 -54.00 -25.23
C ASP A 514 -6.88 -52.96 -24.83
N VAL A 515 -6.97 -51.83 -25.54
CA VAL A 515 -7.94 -50.74 -25.22
C VAL A 515 -8.93 -50.49 -26.37
N ASP A 516 -10.16 -50.10 -26.03
CA ASP A 516 -11.19 -49.69 -26.98
C ASP A 516 -10.72 -48.45 -27.77
N GLN A 517 -10.43 -48.63 -29.07
CA GLN A 517 -9.88 -47.56 -29.93
C GLN A 517 -10.73 -46.26 -29.92
N PRO A 518 -12.08 -46.33 -29.98
CA PRO A 518 -12.93 -45.16 -29.76
C PRO A 518 -12.70 -44.40 -28.44
N ALA A 519 -12.32 -45.08 -27.35
CA ALA A 519 -12.01 -44.44 -26.09
C ALA A 519 -10.65 -43.71 -26.16
N VAL A 520 -9.67 -44.31 -26.80
CA VAL A 520 -8.36 -43.71 -27.08
C VAL A 520 -8.51 -42.46 -27.97
N ASP A 521 -9.34 -42.54 -29.01
CA ASP A 521 -9.60 -41.41 -29.91
C ASP A 521 -10.28 -40.24 -29.17
N ARG A 522 -11.21 -40.54 -28.26
CA ARG A 522 -11.83 -39.52 -27.38
C ARG A 522 -10.81 -38.89 -26.43
N LEU A 523 -9.94 -39.71 -25.83
CA LEU A 523 -8.86 -39.22 -24.97
C LEU A 523 -7.97 -38.24 -25.73
N TRP A 524 -7.55 -38.56 -26.95
CA TRP A 524 -6.72 -37.66 -27.77
C TRP A 524 -7.42 -36.40 -28.22
N LYS A 525 -8.75 -36.43 -28.40
CA LYS A 525 -9.51 -35.24 -28.70
C LYS A 525 -9.55 -34.26 -27.52
N MET A 526 -9.68 -34.76 -26.29
CA MET A 526 -9.75 -33.91 -25.07
C MET A 526 -8.38 -33.58 -24.48
N ARG A 527 -7.42 -34.50 -24.58
CA ARG A 527 -6.02 -34.35 -24.19
C ARG A 527 -5.11 -34.65 -25.37
N PRO A 528 -4.95 -33.69 -26.30
CA PRO A 528 -4.11 -33.89 -27.48
C PRO A 528 -2.68 -34.24 -27.09
N ILE A 529 -2.09 -35.18 -27.83
CA ILE A 529 -0.67 -35.51 -27.74
C ILE A 529 0.13 -34.24 -28.07
N GLN A 530 1.08 -33.91 -27.20
CA GLN A 530 1.98 -32.77 -27.38
C GLN A 530 3.29 -33.25 -28.03
N GLU A 531 3.95 -32.39 -28.80
CA GLU A 531 5.30 -32.68 -29.31
C GLU A 531 6.33 -32.22 -28.28
N ALA A 532 7.17 -33.14 -27.78
CA ALA A 532 8.20 -32.78 -26.79
C ALA A 532 9.42 -32.13 -27.42
N ARG A 533 9.78 -32.49 -28.67
CA ARG A 533 10.98 -31.95 -29.32
C ARG A 533 10.84 -30.46 -29.61
N THR A 534 11.83 -29.68 -29.18
CA THR A 534 11.88 -28.23 -29.44
C THR A 534 12.50 -27.87 -30.80
N GLY A 535 13.17 -28.83 -31.45
CA GLY A 535 13.99 -28.60 -32.64
C GLY A 535 15.38 -28.00 -32.33
N LYS A 536 15.71 -27.77 -31.06
CA LYS A 536 17.03 -27.28 -30.61
C LYS A 536 17.90 -28.42 -30.11
N THR A 537 19.21 -28.21 -30.15
CA THR A 537 20.24 -29.11 -29.58
C THR A 537 21.21 -28.31 -28.71
N THR A 538 21.85 -28.98 -27.76
CA THR A 538 23.01 -28.46 -27.02
C THR A 538 24.27 -28.41 -27.91
N GLU A 539 25.37 -27.85 -27.42
CA GLU A 539 26.63 -27.72 -28.17
C GLU A 539 27.26 -29.06 -28.58
N ASP A 540 27.05 -30.10 -27.77
CA ASP A 540 27.46 -31.49 -28.00
C ASP A 540 26.48 -32.26 -28.93
N GLY A 541 25.40 -31.62 -29.39
CA GLY A 541 24.43 -32.19 -30.31
C GLY A 541 23.27 -32.94 -29.67
N THR A 542 23.15 -32.92 -28.33
CA THR A 542 22.06 -33.59 -27.60
C THR A 542 20.74 -32.84 -27.82
N PRO A 543 19.64 -33.51 -28.21
CA PRO A 543 18.37 -32.85 -28.48
C PRO A 543 17.68 -32.34 -27.21
N ILE A 544 17.03 -31.19 -27.32
CA ILE A 544 16.32 -30.53 -26.22
C ILE A 544 14.81 -30.80 -26.35
N PHE A 545 14.25 -31.34 -25.27
CA PHE A 545 12.85 -31.64 -25.09
C PHE A 545 12.20 -30.67 -24.12
N LYS A 546 10.93 -30.36 -24.32
CA LYS A 546 10.15 -29.51 -23.44
C LYS A 546 8.93 -30.27 -22.92
N PHE A 547 8.81 -30.31 -21.60
CA PHE A 547 7.71 -30.98 -20.93
C PHE A 547 7.02 -30.07 -19.93
N ARG A 548 5.69 -30.12 -19.88
CA ARG A 548 4.93 -29.73 -18.70
C ARG A 548 5.13 -30.81 -17.63
N ALA A 549 5.90 -30.48 -16.61
CA ALA A 549 6.30 -31.44 -15.58
C ALA A 549 6.47 -30.75 -14.24
N HIS A 550 6.12 -31.44 -13.15
CA HIS A 550 6.37 -30.93 -11.81
C HIS A 550 7.60 -31.61 -11.20
N LEU A 551 8.39 -30.87 -10.43
CA LEU A 551 9.45 -31.45 -9.62
C LEU A 551 8.82 -32.35 -8.54
N GLN A 552 9.23 -33.61 -8.49
CA GLN A 552 8.76 -34.61 -7.54
C GLN A 552 9.77 -34.84 -6.43
N GLN A 553 11.07 -34.86 -6.76
CA GLN A 553 12.16 -35.05 -5.83
C GLN A 553 13.40 -34.32 -6.34
N GLU A 554 14.17 -33.74 -5.42
CA GLU A 554 15.46 -33.09 -5.67
C GLU A 554 16.45 -33.62 -4.62
N ASP A 555 17.58 -34.15 -5.08
CA ASP A 555 18.72 -34.49 -4.24
C ASP A 555 19.88 -33.56 -4.60
N ARG A 556 20.02 -32.49 -3.82
CA ARG A 556 21.01 -31.42 -4.06
C ARG A 556 22.44 -31.87 -3.85
N ASP A 557 22.67 -32.91 -3.05
CA ASP A 557 24.01 -33.39 -2.74
C ASP A 557 24.60 -34.17 -3.93
N PHE A 558 23.73 -34.79 -4.73
CA PHE A 558 24.11 -35.54 -5.94
C PHE A 558 23.74 -34.84 -7.25
N GLY A 559 22.98 -33.74 -7.18
CA GLY A 559 22.55 -32.98 -8.37
C GLY A 559 21.54 -33.76 -9.22
N GLU A 560 20.74 -34.63 -8.59
CA GLU A 560 19.74 -35.49 -9.21
C GLU A 560 18.33 -34.93 -8.99
N PHE A 561 17.53 -34.91 -10.05
CA PHE A 561 16.18 -34.36 -10.08
C PHE A 561 15.22 -35.37 -10.69
N SER A 562 14.00 -35.40 -10.18
CA SER A 562 12.93 -36.27 -10.67
C SER A 562 11.71 -35.43 -11.03
N TYR A 563 11.33 -35.44 -12.29
CA TYR A 563 10.18 -34.70 -12.82
C TYR A 563 9.04 -35.64 -13.18
N LEU A 564 7.83 -35.34 -12.72
CA LEU A 564 6.61 -36.06 -13.10
C LEU A 564 5.92 -35.34 -14.26
N ILE A 565 5.72 -36.06 -15.36
CA ILE A 565 5.13 -35.54 -16.60
C ILE A 565 3.61 -35.37 -16.48
N TRP A 566 3.09 -34.23 -16.94
CA TRP A 566 1.66 -33.91 -16.77
C TRP A 566 0.79 -34.29 -17.97
N ASP A 567 1.30 -34.13 -19.19
CA ASP A 567 0.59 -34.39 -20.46
C ASP A 567 1.20 -35.58 -21.22
N THR A 568 0.49 -36.11 -22.21
CA THR A 568 1.06 -37.10 -23.13
C THR A 568 1.94 -36.42 -24.15
N TYR A 569 3.17 -36.91 -24.31
CA TYR A 569 4.13 -36.36 -25.26
C TYR A 569 4.54 -37.38 -26.32
N ARG A 570 4.69 -36.95 -27.56
CA ARG A 570 5.48 -37.65 -28.56
C ARG A 570 6.94 -37.22 -28.40
N VAL A 571 7.82 -38.20 -28.27
CA VAL A 571 9.25 -37.98 -27.98
C VAL A 571 10.17 -38.39 -29.14
N ASP A 572 9.67 -39.18 -30.09
CA ASP A 572 10.42 -39.52 -31.31
C ASP A 572 9.51 -39.61 -32.54
N ASP A 573 10.13 -39.53 -33.72
CA ASP A 573 9.45 -39.49 -35.02
C ASP A 573 8.85 -40.86 -35.39
N ASP A 574 9.25 -41.94 -34.69
CA ASP A 574 8.71 -43.28 -34.84
C ASP A 574 7.33 -43.48 -34.19
N GLY A 575 6.83 -42.46 -33.49
CA GLY A 575 5.53 -42.48 -32.83
C GLY A 575 5.58 -42.80 -31.34
N THR A 576 6.77 -42.94 -30.74
CA THR A 576 6.94 -43.19 -29.30
C THR A 576 6.26 -42.14 -28.44
N LEU A 577 5.42 -42.60 -27.50
CA LEU A 577 4.68 -41.75 -26.58
C LEU A 577 5.21 -41.88 -25.14
N LEU A 578 5.21 -40.78 -24.42
CA LEU A 578 5.44 -40.69 -22.99
C LEU A 578 4.10 -40.44 -22.29
N ALA A 579 3.78 -41.26 -21.29
CA ALA A 579 2.51 -41.19 -20.57
C ALA A 579 2.46 -39.99 -19.60
N PRO A 580 1.26 -39.47 -19.29
CA PRO A 580 1.12 -38.65 -18.10
C PRO A 580 1.46 -39.48 -16.85
N ASN A 581 2.02 -38.85 -15.84
CA ASN A 581 2.61 -39.45 -14.64
C ASN A 581 3.85 -40.32 -14.88
N SER A 582 4.46 -40.31 -16.08
CA SER A 582 5.82 -40.84 -16.24
C SER A 582 6.81 -39.98 -15.45
N THR A 583 7.77 -40.62 -14.80
CA THR A 583 8.84 -39.95 -14.07
C THR A 583 10.11 -39.91 -14.92
N LEU A 584 10.69 -38.72 -15.07
CA LEU A 584 12.00 -38.51 -15.69
C LEU A 584 13.03 -38.18 -14.61
N ALA A 585 14.01 -39.06 -14.44
CA ALA A 585 15.19 -38.79 -13.63
C ALA A 585 16.25 -38.11 -14.50
N VAL A 586 16.78 -36.97 -14.03
CA VAL A 586 17.77 -36.16 -14.74
C VAL A 586 18.81 -35.60 -13.80
N GLU A 587 20.00 -35.36 -14.32
CA GLU A 587 21.08 -34.68 -13.61
C GLU A 587 21.12 -33.18 -13.96
N THR A 588 21.71 -32.36 -13.10
CA THR A 588 21.86 -30.90 -13.29
C THR A 588 22.29 -30.49 -14.72
N PRO A 589 23.29 -31.12 -15.37
CA PRO A 589 23.73 -30.72 -16.72
C PRO A 589 22.66 -30.92 -17.81
N GLN A 590 21.66 -31.77 -17.56
CA GLN A 590 20.59 -32.06 -18.50
C GLN A 590 19.46 -31.03 -18.41
N ILE A 591 19.42 -30.19 -17.38
CA ILE A 591 18.40 -29.15 -17.19
C ILE A 591 18.84 -27.88 -17.93
N ILE A 592 18.14 -27.56 -19.02
CA ILE A 592 18.45 -26.39 -19.86
C ILE A 592 17.73 -25.14 -19.34
N ALA A 593 16.44 -25.28 -19.02
CA ALA A 593 15.64 -24.19 -18.50
C ALA A 593 14.44 -24.71 -17.70
N GLU A 594 14.09 -24.00 -16.64
CA GLU A 594 12.83 -24.20 -15.91
C GLU A 594 11.95 -22.96 -16.09
N HIS A 595 10.70 -23.20 -16.45
CA HIS A 595 9.67 -22.19 -16.58
C HIS A 595 8.66 -22.37 -15.44
N PRO A 596 8.47 -21.37 -14.58
CA PRO A 596 7.58 -21.50 -13.44
C PRO A 596 6.12 -21.67 -13.87
N ALA A 597 5.31 -22.19 -12.96
CA ALA A 597 3.86 -22.29 -13.14
C ALA A 597 3.21 -20.90 -13.25
N VAL A 598 2.06 -20.82 -13.92
CA VAL A 598 1.24 -19.60 -13.93
C VAL A 598 0.29 -19.65 -12.74
N GLY A 599 0.64 -18.92 -11.67
CA GLY A 599 -0.12 -18.90 -10.42
C GLY A 599 0.14 -20.11 -9.51
N GLY A 600 -0.55 -20.14 -8.37
CA GLY A 600 -0.39 -21.15 -7.34
C GLY A 600 0.78 -20.90 -6.37
N GLU A 601 1.37 -19.71 -6.37
CA GLU A 601 2.55 -19.39 -5.53
C GLU A 601 2.31 -19.64 -4.04
N TRP A 602 1.14 -19.26 -3.52
CA TRP A 602 0.77 -19.54 -2.14
C TRP A 602 0.69 -21.04 -1.88
N THR A 603 0.09 -21.78 -2.81
CA THR A 603 -0.02 -23.24 -2.73
C THR A 603 1.36 -23.90 -2.72
N SER A 604 2.27 -23.46 -3.60
CA SER A 604 3.64 -23.96 -3.67
C SER A 604 4.42 -23.70 -2.38
N TRP A 605 4.23 -22.53 -1.76
CA TRP A 605 4.83 -22.21 -0.45
C TRP A 605 4.23 -23.04 0.70
N LEU A 606 2.95 -23.36 0.63
CA LEU A 606 2.22 -24.06 1.69
C LEU A 606 2.53 -25.57 1.71
N ILE A 607 2.78 -26.19 0.55
CA ILE A 607 2.94 -27.64 0.42
C ILE A 607 4.02 -28.24 1.34
N PRO A 608 5.27 -27.73 1.39
CA PRO A 608 6.30 -28.30 2.26
C PRO A 608 5.89 -28.26 3.74
N ARG A 609 5.27 -27.16 4.17
CA ARG A 609 4.77 -27.01 5.56
C ARG A 609 3.67 -28.00 5.89
N LEU A 610 2.77 -28.27 4.95
CA LEU A 610 1.73 -29.28 5.19
C LEU A 610 2.31 -30.68 5.38
N VAL A 611 3.38 -31.03 4.66
CA VAL A 611 4.07 -32.32 4.87
C VAL A 611 4.71 -32.39 6.26
N GLU A 612 5.25 -31.27 6.77
CA GLU A 612 5.91 -31.21 8.07
C GLU A 612 4.92 -31.14 9.25
N GLU A 613 3.83 -30.39 9.10
CA GLU A 613 3.01 -29.95 10.24
C GLU A 613 1.58 -30.52 10.24
N ALA A 614 1.02 -30.96 9.10
CA ALA A 614 -0.40 -31.27 8.99
C ALA A 614 -0.73 -32.76 9.27
N PRO A 615 -1.64 -33.07 10.20
CA PRO A 615 -2.06 -34.45 10.47
C PRO A 615 -2.68 -35.12 9.24
N GLY A 616 -2.18 -36.29 8.86
CA GLY A 616 -2.69 -37.06 7.71
C GLY A 616 -2.11 -36.68 6.35
N VAL A 617 -1.22 -35.67 6.30
CA VAL A 617 -0.40 -35.35 5.13
C VAL A 617 0.97 -35.98 5.34
N THR A 618 1.36 -36.93 4.47
CA THR A 618 2.58 -37.75 4.67
C THR A 618 3.60 -37.60 3.56
N ASN A 619 3.24 -36.96 2.46
CA ASN A 619 4.08 -36.73 1.29
C ASN A 619 3.51 -35.60 0.42
N LEU A 620 4.29 -35.17 -0.58
CA LEU A 620 3.91 -34.10 -1.51
C LEU A 620 2.56 -34.35 -2.21
N ASN A 621 2.24 -35.60 -2.57
CA ASN A 621 0.98 -35.92 -3.25
C ASN A 621 -0.23 -35.68 -2.34
N THR A 622 -0.15 -36.09 -1.07
CA THR A 622 -1.22 -35.82 -0.09
C THR A 622 -1.31 -34.34 0.28
N ALA A 623 -0.19 -33.61 0.25
CA ALA A 623 -0.17 -32.16 0.46
C ALA A 623 -0.88 -31.40 -0.67
N TRP A 624 -0.61 -31.75 -1.93
CA TRP A 624 -1.32 -31.22 -3.10
C TRP A 624 -2.84 -31.46 -3.06
N GLN A 625 -3.28 -32.58 -2.46
CA GLN A 625 -4.70 -32.86 -2.28
C GLN A 625 -5.35 -32.01 -1.18
N ALA A 626 -4.54 -31.47 -0.26
CA ALA A 626 -4.98 -30.62 0.83
C ALA A 626 -4.99 -29.12 0.48
N THR A 627 -4.38 -28.70 -0.63
CA THR A 627 -4.34 -27.30 -1.07
C THR A 627 -5.40 -26.96 -2.12
N ALA A 628 -5.32 -25.73 -2.68
CA ALA A 628 -6.19 -25.30 -3.76
C ALA A 628 -5.95 -26.16 -5.02
N PRO A 629 -7.01 -26.58 -5.74
CA PRO A 629 -6.86 -27.40 -6.93
C PRO A 629 -6.17 -26.63 -8.07
N ASN A 630 -5.38 -27.35 -8.86
CA ASN A 630 -4.86 -26.88 -10.13
C ASN A 630 -6.00 -26.77 -11.16
N LEU A 631 -6.15 -25.58 -11.75
CA LEU A 631 -7.19 -25.22 -12.72
C LEU A 631 -6.69 -25.32 -14.17
N TYR A 632 -5.51 -25.87 -14.41
CA TYR A 632 -5.07 -26.26 -15.75
C TYR A 632 -6.12 -27.15 -16.41
N ARG A 633 -6.59 -26.73 -17.59
CA ARG A 633 -7.67 -27.34 -18.37
C ARG A 633 -9.01 -27.48 -17.65
N GLU A 634 -9.34 -26.56 -16.75
CA GLU A 634 -10.59 -26.67 -15.98
C GLU A 634 -11.85 -26.63 -16.86
N GLY A 635 -11.84 -25.87 -17.95
CA GLY A 635 -12.95 -25.79 -18.90
C GLY A 635 -13.29 -27.14 -19.52
N THR A 636 -12.29 -27.99 -19.77
CA THR A 636 -12.53 -29.37 -20.26
C THR A 636 -13.19 -30.28 -19.22
N LYS A 637 -13.00 -30.01 -17.92
CA LYS A 637 -13.45 -30.90 -16.83
C LYS A 637 -14.87 -30.59 -16.38
N VAL A 638 -15.18 -29.30 -16.20
CA VAL A 638 -16.43 -28.87 -15.55
C VAL A 638 -17.39 -28.20 -16.51
N GLN A 639 -18.67 -28.28 -16.19
CA GLN A 639 -19.73 -27.60 -16.95
C GLN A 639 -19.77 -26.11 -16.58
N THR A 640 -19.85 -25.23 -17.59
CA THR A 640 -19.90 -23.78 -17.38
C THR A 640 -21.02 -23.32 -16.43
N PRO A 641 -22.27 -23.84 -16.52
CA PRO A 641 -23.33 -23.47 -15.59
C PRO A 641 -23.05 -23.84 -14.13
N TRP A 642 -22.37 -24.95 -13.89
CA TRP A 642 -21.97 -25.33 -12.53
C TRP A 642 -20.85 -24.43 -12.00
N LEU A 643 -19.86 -24.13 -12.83
CA LEU A 643 -18.75 -23.25 -12.42
C LEU A 643 -19.24 -21.85 -12.08
N TYR A 644 -20.18 -21.30 -12.87
CA TYR A 644 -20.89 -20.05 -12.57
C TYR A 644 -21.52 -20.08 -11.16
N GLN A 645 -22.33 -21.12 -10.86
CA GLN A 645 -22.97 -21.25 -9.55
C GLN A 645 -21.95 -21.43 -8.41
N PHE A 646 -20.89 -22.18 -8.66
CA PHE A 646 -19.82 -22.41 -7.70
C PHE A 646 -19.03 -21.14 -7.38
N LEU A 647 -18.73 -20.30 -8.37
CA LEU A 647 -18.04 -19.02 -8.16
C LEU A 647 -18.86 -18.06 -7.29
N LYS A 648 -20.19 -18.06 -7.45
CA LYS A 648 -21.10 -17.25 -6.63
C LYS A 648 -21.23 -17.77 -5.20
N ASN A 649 -21.22 -19.09 -5.02
CA ASN A 649 -21.35 -19.70 -3.70
C ASN A 649 -20.50 -20.97 -3.58
N PRO A 650 -19.18 -20.84 -3.33
CA PRO A 650 -18.28 -21.98 -3.27
C PRO A 650 -18.59 -22.89 -2.08
N GLU A 651 -18.76 -24.18 -2.37
CA GLU A 651 -18.93 -25.24 -1.37
C GLU A 651 -17.67 -26.12 -1.26
N GLN A 652 -17.52 -26.86 -0.16
CA GLN A 652 -16.38 -27.75 0.00
C GLN A 652 -16.48 -28.96 -0.95
N LEU A 653 -15.56 -29.06 -1.92
CA LEU A 653 -15.53 -30.18 -2.88
C LEU A 653 -14.69 -31.37 -2.40
N ARG A 654 -13.61 -31.11 -1.64
CA ARG A 654 -12.70 -32.13 -1.11
C ARG A 654 -12.66 -32.04 0.40
N TYR A 655 -12.79 -33.18 1.08
CA TYR A 655 -12.73 -33.23 2.55
C TYR A 655 -11.33 -32.95 3.10
N THR A 656 -10.29 -33.24 2.31
CA THR A 656 -8.88 -33.09 2.70
C THR A 656 -8.37 -31.66 2.62
N THR A 657 -9.12 -30.73 2.01
CA THR A 657 -8.62 -29.36 1.82
C THR A 657 -8.56 -28.59 3.13
N VAL A 658 -7.41 -27.97 3.41
CA VAL A 658 -7.21 -27.11 4.58
C VAL A 658 -7.54 -25.64 4.29
N LEU A 659 -7.80 -25.30 3.02
CA LEU A 659 -8.12 -23.96 2.56
C LEU A 659 -9.62 -23.82 2.25
N ARG A 660 -10.17 -22.63 2.49
CA ARG A 660 -11.52 -22.28 2.07
C ARG A 660 -11.45 -21.26 0.93
N MET A 661 -12.16 -21.52 -0.16
CA MET A 661 -12.32 -20.54 -1.24
C MET A 661 -13.15 -19.35 -0.72
N PRO A 662 -12.68 -18.10 -0.89
CA PRO A 662 -13.43 -16.91 -0.48
C PRO A 662 -14.75 -16.75 -1.25
N ARG A 663 -15.74 -16.12 -0.60
CA ARG A 663 -16.92 -15.58 -1.30
C ARG A 663 -16.59 -14.18 -1.77
N PHE A 664 -16.45 -14.01 -3.08
CA PHE A 664 -16.05 -12.74 -3.68
C PHE A 664 -17.21 -11.77 -3.95
N ASN A 665 -18.46 -12.18 -3.70
CA ASN A 665 -19.68 -11.41 -4.00
C ASN A 665 -19.70 -10.90 -5.45
N MET A 666 -19.25 -11.74 -6.39
CA MET A 666 -19.27 -11.44 -7.83
C MET A 666 -20.70 -11.18 -8.30
N ASP A 667 -20.86 -10.21 -9.20
CA ASP A 667 -22.11 -10.06 -9.92
C ASP A 667 -22.30 -11.19 -10.96
N ASP A 668 -23.47 -11.21 -11.59
CA ASP A 668 -23.85 -12.27 -12.54
C ASP A 668 -22.93 -12.27 -13.78
N ASP A 669 -22.53 -11.09 -14.24
CA ASP A 669 -21.71 -10.92 -15.45
C ASP A 669 -20.26 -11.35 -15.18
N GLU A 670 -19.70 -10.99 -14.03
CA GLU A 670 -18.36 -11.37 -13.60
C GLU A 670 -18.24 -12.90 -13.43
N ALA A 671 -19.19 -13.52 -12.74
CA ALA A 671 -19.19 -14.96 -12.54
C ALA A 671 -19.36 -15.72 -13.86
N GLN A 672 -20.20 -15.22 -14.78
CA GLN A 672 -20.40 -15.81 -16.09
C GLN A 672 -19.14 -15.66 -16.97
N THR A 673 -18.51 -14.48 -16.95
CA THR A 673 -17.28 -14.18 -17.68
C THR A 673 -16.14 -15.10 -17.24
N LEU A 674 -15.95 -15.29 -15.93
CA LEU A 674 -14.95 -16.24 -15.41
C LEU A 674 -15.27 -17.70 -15.77
N ALA A 675 -16.55 -18.10 -15.75
CA ALA A 675 -16.91 -19.44 -16.18
C ALA A 675 -16.67 -19.66 -17.69
N ASN A 676 -16.96 -18.66 -18.52
CA ASN A 676 -16.68 -18.67 -19.95
C ASN A 676 -15.17 -18.69 -20.22
N TYR A 677 -14.37 -17.93 -19.47
CA TYR A 677 -12.92 -17.87 -19.60
C TYR A 677 -12.28 -19.26 -19.63
N PHE A 678 -12.59 -20.11 -18.63
CA PHE A 678 -12.01 -21.45 -18.57
C PHE A 678 -12.41 -22.32 -19.76
N ALA A 679 -13.67 -22.20 -20.22
CA ALA A 679 -14.14 -22.89 -21.41
C ALA A 679 -13.49 -22.35 -22.70
N ALA A 680 -13.29 -21.04 -22.80
CA ALA A 680 -12.72 -20.35 -23.94
C ALA A 680 -11.22 -20.66 -24.12
N VAL A 681 -10.45 -20.61 -23.03
CA VAL A 681 -9.01 -20.97 -23.04
C VAL A 681 -8.80 -22.42 -23.48
N ASP A 682 -9.72 -23.31 -23.10
CA ASP A 682 -9.65 -24.73 -23.44
C ASP A 682 -10.31 -25.09 -24.78
N GLY A 683 -10.91 -24.12 -25.47
CA GLY A 683 -11.55 -24.33 -26.78
C GLY A 683 -12.79 -25.25 -26.73
N VAL A 684 -13.49 -25.34 -25.60
CA VAL A 684 -14.70 -26.16 -25.47
C VAL A 684 -15.97 -25.33 -25.69
N PRO A 685 -17.13 -25.93 -26.03
CA PRO A 685 -18.37 -25.16 -26.23
C PRO A 685 -18.90 -24.47 -24.97
N TYR A 686 -19.31 -23.20 -25.12
CA TYR A 686 -19.97 -22.30 -24.14
C TYR A 686 -20.68 -21.16 -24.93
N PRO A 687 -21.51 -20.28 -24.30
CA PRO A 687 -22.03 -20.34 -22.93
C PRO A 687 -23.13 -21.41 -22.77
N TYR A 688 -23.80 -21.80 -23.85
CA TYR A 688 -24.84 -22.82 -23.85
C TYR A 688 -24.25 -24.19 -24.18
N GLN A 689 -23.90 -24.94 -23.14
CA GLN A 689 -23.53 -26.35 -23.30
C GLN A 689 -24.79 -27.20 -23.43
N ARG A 690 -24.91 -27.95 -24.54
CA ARG A 690 -25.95 -28.98 -24.68
C ARG A 690 -25.54 -30.18 -23.84
N ILE A 691 -26.13 -30.29 -22.64
CA ILE A 691 -26.05 -31.51 -21.85
C ILE A 691 -27.11 -32.44 -22.43
N GLU A 692 -26.72 -33.59 -22.97
CA GLU A 692 -27.71 -34.56 -23.43
C GLU A 692 -28.56 -35.00 -22.23
N PRO A 693 -29.90 -34.83 -22.28
CA PRO A 693 -30.75 -35.31 -21.20
C PRO A 693 -30.58 -36.83 -21.09
N GLN A 694 -30.52 -37.33 -19.86
CA GLN A 694 -30.64 -38.77 -19.58
C GLN A 694 -32.08 -39.21 -19.90
N LEU A 695 -32.35 -39.33 -21.20
CA LEU A 695 -33.64 -39.75 -21.72
C LEU A 695 -33.82 -41.24 -21.44
N PRO A 696 -35.00 -41.68 -20.97
CA PRO A 696 -35.32 -43.10 -20.81
C PRO A 696 -34.97 -43.94 -22.06
N GLU A 697 -35.15 -43.35 -23.24
CA GLU A 697 -34.85 -43.95 -24.53
C GLU A 697 -33.34 -44.23 -24.71
N VAL A 698 -32.45 -43.38 -24.18
CA VAL A 698 -30.99 -43.61 -24.23
C VAL A 698 -30.60 -44.77 -23.32
N GLN A 699 -31.23 -44.86 -22.14
CA GLN A 699 -31.02 -45.96 -21.22
C GLN A 699 -31.52 -47.29 -21.81
N GLU A 700 -32.70 -47.27 -22.45
CA GLU A 700 -33.26 -48.43 -23.14
C GLU A 700 -32.36 -48.88 -24.30
N MET A 701 -31.87 -47.94 -25.12
CA MET A 701 -30.90 -48.22 -26.17
C MET A 701 -29.60 -48.82 -25.64
N LYS A 702 -29.04 -48.32 -24.53
CA LYS A 702 -27.83 -48.87 -23.91
C LYS A 702 -28.06 -50.28 -23.36
N SER A 703 -29.23 -50.54 -22.76
CA SER A 703 -29.63 -51.88 -22.33
C SER A 703 -29.71 -52.86 -23.51
N LEU A 704 -30.34 -52.47 -24.62
CA LEU A 704 -30.41 -53.29 -25.84
C LEU A 704 -29.03 -53.58 -26.43
N VAL A 705 -28.14 -52.57 -26.48
CA VAL A 705 -26.76 -52.75 -26.97
C VAL A 705 -25.97 -53.69 -26.05
N TYR A 706 -26.14 -53.57 -24.74
CA TYR A 706 -25.50 -54.44 -23.76
C TYR A 706 -25.97 -55.90 -23.91
N GLU A 707 -27.28 -56.13 -24.02
CA GLU A 707 -27.85 -57.47 -24.25
C GLU A 707 -27.35 -58.08 -25.57
N ALA A 708 -27.27 -57.29 -26.64
CA ALA A 708 -26.76 -57.75 -27.93
C ALA A 708 -25.27 -58.12 -27.87
N LYS A 709 -24.45 -57.35 -27.14
CA LYS A 709 -23.02 -57.62 -26.97
C LYS A 709 -22.75 -58.74 -25.98
N HIS A 710 -23.63 -58.95 -24.99
CA HIS A 710 -23.43 -59.87 -23.88
C HIS A 710 -24.66 -60.78 -23.72
N PRO A 711 -24.94 -61.66 -24.70
CA PRO A 711 -26.16 -62.49 -24.72
C PRO A 711 -26.24 -63.49 -23.57
N SER A 712 -25.13 -63.75 -22.87
CA SER A 712 -25.04 -64.60 -21.68
C SER A 712 -24.95 -63.81 -20.38
N ALA A 713 -25.19 -62.49 -20.38
CA ALA A 713 -25.14 -61.68 -19.17
C ALA A 713 -26.27 -62.07 -18.21
N GLU A 714 -25.93 -62.24 -16.92
CA GLU A 714 -26.89 -62.63 -15.87
C GLU A 714 -27.71 -61.46 -15.31
N VAL A 715 -27.36 -60.22 -15.66
CA VAL A 715 -28.00 -59.00 -15.15
C VAL A 715 -28.11 -57.93 -16.23
N ASP A 716 -29.10 -57.05 -16.09
CA ASP A 716 -29.29 -55.90 -16.99
C ASP A 716 -28.13 -54.90 -16.95
N TYR A 717 -28.11 -53.98 -17.92
CA TYR A 717 -27.05 -52.98 -18.09
C TYR A 717 -26.86 -52.08 -16.86
N LEU A 718 -27.94 -51.67 -16.18
CA LEU A 718 -27.84 -50.83 -14.99
C LEU A 718 -27.24 -51.59 -13.81
N THR A 719 -27.69 -52.82 -13.60
CA THR A 719 -27.22 -53.70 -12.54
C THR A 719 -25.76 -54.09 -12.79
N ALA A 720 -25.37 -54.35 -14.04
CA ALA A 720 -23.98 -54.55 -14.43
C ALA A 720 -23.14 -53.30 -14.15
N SER A 721 -23.63 -52.11 -14.51
CA SER A 721 -22.95 -50.82 -14.25
C SER A 721 -22.78 -50.55 -12.75
N TRP A 722 -23.83 -50.77 -11.96
CA TRP A 722 -23.78 -50.67 -10.50
C TRP A 722 -22.83 -51.70 -9.89
N ARG A 723 -22.84 -52.93 -10.40
CA ARG A 723 -21.88 -53.96 -9.99
C ARG A 723 -20.46 -53.54 -10.33
N THR A 724 -20.17 -52.98 -11.51
CA THR A 724 -18.84 -52.49 -11.88
C THR A 724 -18.38 -51.37 -10.94
N LEU A 725 -19.25 -50.41 -10.65
CA LEU A 725 -18.98 -49.31 -9.72
C LEU A 725 -18.72 -49.80 -8.28
N ASN A 726 -19.34 -50.92 -7.89
CA ASN A 726 -19.20 -51.53 -6.57
C ASN A 726 -18.32 -52.80 -6.55
N LEU A 727 -17.76 -53.23 -7.68
CA LEU A 727 -17.11 -54.54 -7.80
C LEU A 727 -15.82 -54.48 -6.99
N ALA A 728 -15.72 -55.34 -5.99
CA ALA A 728 -14.59 -55.39 -5.05
C ALA A 728 -14.31 -54.06 -4.31
N GLY A 729 -15.31 -53.17 -4.16
CA GLY A 729 -15.19 -51.92 -3.41
C GLY A 729 -14.29 -50.85 -4.04
N LYS A 730 -13.80 -51.00 -5.26
CA LYS A 730 -12.74 -50.13 -5.79
C LYS A 730 -13.10 -48.63 -5.80
N CYS A 731 -14.27 -48.26 -6.32
CA CYS A 731 -14.69 -46.86 -6.41
C CYS A 731 -15.46 -46.40 -5.16
N ALA A 732 -16.45 -47.19 -4.73
CA ALA A 732 -17.33 -46.85 -3.60
C ALA A 732 -16.65 -46.89 -2.21
N ASN A 733 -15.46 -47.49 -2.08
CA ASN A 733 -14.69 -47.42 -0.83
C ASN A 733 -14.12 -46.02 -0.57
N CYS A 734 -13.89 -45.22 -1.62
CA CYS A 734 -13.31 -43.89 -1.51
C CYS A 734 -14.30 -42.78 -1.91
N HIS A 735 -15.25 -43.05 -2.81
CA HIS A 735 -16.20 -42.06 -3.33
C HIS A 735 -17.62 -42.23 -2.78
N ALA A 736 -18.24 -41.12 -2.36
CA ALA A 736 -19.67 -41.08 -2.07
C ALA A 736 -20.48 -41.11 -3.38
N VAL A 737 -21.36 -42.10 -3.54
CA VAL A 737 -22.22 -42.28 -4.72
C VAL A 737 -23.55 -42.93 -4.34
N GLY A 738 -24.65 -42.53 -4.99
CA GLY A 738 -25.98 -43.10 -4.75
C GLY A 738 -26.49 -42.92 -3.31
N GLY A 739 -26.06 -41.85 -2.63
CA GLY A 739 -26.41 -41.61 -1.22
C GLY A 739 -25.57 -42.38 -0.20
N ASN A 740 -24.61 -43.21 -0.64
CA ASN A 740 -23.64 -43.84 0.24
C ASN A 740 -22.65 -42.79 0.79
N VAL A 741 -22.27 -42.94 2.07
CA VAL A 741 -21.28 -42.09 2.74
C VAL A 741 -20.08 -42.96 3.10
N VAL A 742 -18.88 -42.52 2.72
CA VAL A 742 -17.64 -43.21 3.08
C VAL A 742 -17.42 -43.07 4.59
N THR A 743 -17.60 -44.18 5.31
CA THR A 743 -17.40 -44.30 6.76
C THR A 743 -16.21 -45.23 7.04
N GLY A 744 -15.33 -44.82 7.95
CA GLY A 744 -14.24 -45.65 8.45
C GLY A 744 -14.19 -45.61 9.98
N THR A 745 -13.58 -46.62 10.59
CA THR A 745 -13.49 -46.78 12.05
C THR A 745 -12.59 -45.73 12.71
N ASP A 746 -11.65 -45.15 11.96
CA ASP A 746 -10.80 -44.03 12.36
C ASP A 746 -10.92 -42.91 11.31
N PRO A 747 -11.59 -41.78 11.64
CA PRO A 747 -11.75 -40.65 10.73
C PRO A 747 -10.43 -40.09 10.19
N SER A 748 -9.32 -40.21 10.94
CA SER A 748 -7.99 -39.73 10.55
C SER A 748 -7.29 -40.61 9.52
N LYS A 749 -7.78 -41.85 9.32
CA LYS A 749 -7.24 -42.84 8.37
C LYS A 749 -8.21 -43.19 7.25
N THR A 750 -9.38 -42.53 7.22
CA THR A 750 -10.40 -42.77 6.21
C THR A 750 -10.12 -41.91 4.98
N THR A 751 -9.54 -42.50 3.93
CA THR A 751 -9.32 -41.82 2.65
C THR A 751 -10.67 -41.51 1.98
N LYS A 752 -11.01 -40.23 1.84
CA LYS A 752 -12.24 -39.77 1.15
C LYS A 752 -11.89 -39.06 -0.14
N ALA A 753 -12.30 -39.65 -1.26
CA ALA A 753 -12.19 -39.06 -2.59
C ALA A 753 -13.38 -38.12 -2.89
N PRO A 754 -13.33 -37.32 -3.97
CA PRO A 754 -14.38 -36.35 -4.29
C PRO A 754 -15.79 -36.97 -4.37
N ASN A 755 -16.79 -36.25 -3.86
CA ASN A 755 -18.18 -36.70 -3.90
C ASN A 755 -18.66 -36.85 -5.36
N LEU A 756 -19.26 -37.99 -5.69
CA LEU A 756 -19.77 -38.32 -7.03
C LEU A 756 -21.29 -38.15 -7.18
N ASN A 757 -22.02 -37.80 -6.11
CA ASN A 757 -23.49 -37.68 -6.14
C ASN A 757 -24.04 -36.57 -7.07
N ARG A 758 -23.19 -35.65 -7.53
CA ARG A 758 -23.57 -34.52 -8.39
C ARG A 758 -22.70 -34.42 -9.64
N VAL A 759 -22.09 -35.53 -10.06
CA VAL A 759 -21.19 -35.58 -11.22
C VAL A 759 -21.89 -35.11 -12.49
N GLU A 760 -23.18 -35.45 -12.65
CA GLU A 760 -24.02 -35.07 -13.78
C GLU A 760 -24.24 -33.55 -13.90
N LYS A 761 -24.10 -32.81 -12.79
CA LYS A 761 -24.19 -31.34 -12.76
C LYS A 761 -22.81 -30.69 -12.83
N ARG A 762 -21.79 -31.31 -12.24
CA ARG A 762 -20.45 -30.72 -12.12
C ARG A 762 -19.58 -30.95 -13.35
N LEU A 763 -19.41 -32.22 -13.74
CA LEU A 763 -18.40 -32.63 -14.72
C LEU A 763 -19.01 -32.74 -16.11
N ARG A 764 -18.22 -32.47 -17.14
CA ARG A 764 -18.63 -32.70 -18.52
C ARG A 764 -18.76 -34.20 -18.77
N PRO A 765 -19.81 -34.69 -19.44
CA PRO A 765 -19.98 -36.12 -19.74
C PRO A 765 -18.77 -36.73 -20.44
N GLU A 766 -18.18 -35.99 -21.39
CA GLU A 766 -17.01 -36.43 -22.14
C GLU A 766 -15.79 -36.62 -21.24
N TRP A 767 -15.62 -35.77 -20.23
CA TRP A 767 -14.56 -35.92 -19.24
C TRP A 767 -14.78 -37.14 -18.34
N VAL A 768 -16.03 -37.42 -17.96
CA VAL A 768 -16.38 -38.60 -17.15
C VAL A 768 -16.22 -39.89 -17.94
N ASP A 769 -16.53 -39.90 -19.24
CA ASP A 769 -16.34 -41.07 -20.10
C ASP A 769 -14.86 -41.47 -20.27
N ILE A 770 -13.92 -40.52 -20.12
CA ILE A 770 -12.47 -40.79 -20.12
C ILE A 770 -12.01 -41.38 -18.77
N TRP A 771 -12.55 -40.85 -17.68
CA TRP A 771 -12.14 -41.18 -16.32
C TRP A 771 -12.64 -42.56 -15.90
#